data_AF-A0A6N8B476-F1
#
_entry.id   AF-A0A6N8B476-F1
#
_cell.length_a   1.000
_cell.length_b   1.000
_cell.length_c   1.000
_cell.angle_alpha   90.00
_cell.angle_beta   90.00
_cell.angle_gamma   90.00
#
_symmetry.space_group_name_H-M   'P 1'
#
loop_
_entity.id
_entity.type
_entity.pdbx_description
1 polymer ?
#
loop_
_entity_poly.entity_id
_entity_poly.type
_entity_poly.pdbx_seq_one_letter_code
_entity_poly.pdbx_strand_id
1 'polypeptide(L)'
;MKRASILAVVLAFAMLLTANVAFAATDNYAVSVPKVSNDSENVQLGDLVIKEDSDTDGYFAQNQVITINLPAGVEFMTAPTVGDVVYAAGPATDYIDATGTGFDWKIVAADDNYVTVEAISGSSANDAEKLKFTFNVNDTSKADIDDDVTGDVKIEIDAAGTPITSEYVTVARIVGGDTTTTVSDVEDLAIDSTGSLATIKIAENAAGVLTTSENIKLVLPNDIKWVYSSVNVNSVGLTADKAAGGSDDEELEIDVTAASSGQPGFITVTGNVIVPDDADEGEVELTVKGNEVTEEDIVVAKIGDFGFELETDGDIEEIVAGADDEEVVDITIDEIVPSSWIQGRTVTLELPSWAEWSYVVDESPLGSGSIDSDDPEEAKWTVGSGSGKAELNGMKVNIDADAPEGDLTVKVYGSAGVEGELVIAKIVKPFEVTAEKPEVIIGVQNQQLGEITITETKDGAIDEDKWVVIKAPYGFNFTDDYDVEVVEGDMDIDDDDVDGRYLAFKVTGDSDRDASVIKISNIEFDVDRTVPVGDITFEVFLTKTDKVASVSDFDDAIDDDNYEDVANVVVGEVVTPAPDEQGNSALFTIGSSIYNVNGTAKAMDAAPYVKDGRTFTPVRYVAEAIGAAVDYDAATKTVTLTKGDDVVTLVLGSTTITVNGTASQMDVAAEVNNGRTMLPARFVAEAFGYNVGFDPATKAVVISK
;
A
#
# COMPACT_ATOMS: atom_id res chain seq x y z
N MET A 1 -4.22 32.45 54.92
CA MET A 1 -5.24 33.51 54.81
C MET A 1 -4.52 34.86 54.63
N LYS A 2 -4.71 35.53 53.47
CA LYS A 2 -4.18 36.86 53.02
C LYS A 2 -2.67 36.92 52.72
N ARG A 3 -2.19 36.94 51.46
CA ARG A 3 -2.32 37.87 50.28
C ARG A 3 -1.20 38.93 50.21
N ALA A 4 -0.58 38.95 49.02
CA ALA A 4 0.14 40.05 48.34
C ALA A 4 1.62 40.24 48.72
N SER A 5 2.59 40.35 47.81
CA SER A 5 2.55 40.86 46.43
C SER A 5 3.69 40.30 45.59
N ILE A 6 3.35 39.74 44.42
CA ILE A 6 4.27 39.57 43.27
C ILE A 6 4.17 40.87 42.46
N LEU A 7 5.28 41.54 42.22
CA LEU A 7 5.40 42.50 41.13
C LEU A 7 6.79 42.36 40.52
N ALA A 8 6.83 41.64 39.40
CA ALA A 8 7.94 41.60 38.46
C ALA A 8 8.25 43.03 37.98
N VAL A 9 9.47 43.49 38.22
CA VAL A 9 10.03 44.67 37.56
C VAL A 9 11.04 44.18 36.54
N VAL A 10 10.57 44.03 35.29
CA VAL A 10 11.42 43.93 34.12
C VAL A 10 12.08 45.30 33.94
N LEU A 11 13.34 45.44 34.37
CA LEU A 11 14.10 46.66 34.18
C LEU A 11 14.81 46.61 32.82
N ALA A 12 14.08 46.95 31.76
CA ALA A 12 14.66 47.29 30.47
C ALA A 12 15.29 48.70 30.55
N PHE A 13 16.58 48.79 30.84
CA PHE A 13 17.32 50.05 30.69
C PHE A 13 17.92 50.13 29.28
N ALA A 14 17.25 50.90 28.41
CA ALA A 14 17.83 51.39 27.18
C ALA A 14 18.79 52.54 27.50
N MET A 15 20.10 52.30 27.44
CA MET A 15 21.08 53.38 27.24
C MET A 15 21.61 53.32 25.82
N LEU A 16 21.24 54.33 25.02
CA LEU A 16 22.03 54.75 23.87
C LEU A 16 23.38 55.27 24.39
N LEU A 17 24.43 54.49 24.21
CA LEU A 17 25.81 54.95 24.24
C LEU A 17 26.36 54.89 22.82
N THR A 18 26.83 56.05 22.34
CA THR A 18 27.61 56.18 21.12
C THR A 18 28.81 55.25 21.18
N ALA A 19 28.94 54.38 20.17
CA ALA A 19 30.08 53.49 19.99
C ALA A 19 31.37 54.29 19.82
N ASN A 20 32.09 54.52 20.91
CA ASN A 20 33.54 54.42 20.87
C ASN A 20 33.84 52.93 21.00
N VAL A 21 34.52 52.36 20.03
CA VAL A 21 35.15 51.05 20.19
C VAL A 21 36.20 51.16 21.29
N ALA A 22 35.78 50.93 22.53
CA ALA A 22 36.68 50.71 23.64
C ALA A 22 37.35 49.36 23.38
N PHE A 23 38.66 49.36 23.16
CA PHE A 23 39.45 48.14 23.26
C PHE A 23 39.33 47.68 24.72
N ALA A 24 38.88 46.45 24.94
CA ALA A 24 38.85 45.84 26.27
C ALA A 24 40.29 45.68 26.74
N ALA A 25 40.66 46.23 27.89
CA ALA A 25 42.03 46.08 28.40
C ALA A 25 42.30 44.66 28.92
N THR A 26 41.23 43.93 29.23
CA THR A 26 41.28 42.55 29.71
C THR A 26 40.24 41.68 29.00
N ASP A 27 40.62 40.41 28.76
CA ASP A 27 39.77 39.28 28.43
C ASP A 27 39.39 38.56 29.74
N ASN A 28 38.14 38.70 30.20
CA ASN A 28 37.69 37.98 31.39
C ASN A 28 36.81 36.79 31.01
N TYR A 29 37.06 35.65 31.63
CA TYR A 29 36.33 34.41 31.33
C TYR A 29 36.36 33.45 32.52
N ALA A 30 35.39 32.53 32.56
CA ALA A 30 35.42 31.40 33.48
C ALA A 30 36.17 30.21 32.84
N VAL A 31 37.01 29.52 33.61
CA VAL A 31 37.74 28.33 33.14
C VAL A 31 36.77 27.18 32.83
N SER A 32 35.69 27.09 33.59
CA SER A 32 34.58 26.16 33.40
C SER A 32 33.26 26.83 33.75
N VAL A 33 32.15 26.28 33.29
CA VAL A 33 30.81 26.71 33.69
C VAL A 33 30.04 25.45 34.14
N PRO A 34 30.27 24.96 35.38
CA PRO A 34 29.57 23.80 35.90
C PRO A 34 28.05 24.02 35.94
N LYS A 35 27.32 22.92 35.81
CA LYS A 35 25.90 22.85 36.16
C LYS A 35 25.79 22.59 37.66
N VAL A 36 24.98 23.38 38.34
CA VAL A 36 24.79 23.32 39.78
C VAL A 36 23.31 23.42 40.10
N SER A 37 22.87 22.88 41.23
CA SER A 37 21.50 23.01 41.70
C SER A 37 21.32 24.31 42.49
N ASN A 38 20.07 24.76 42.62
CA ASN A 38 19.67 25.73 43.64
C ASN A 38 19.51 25.02 45.00
N ASP A 39 19.38 25.77 46.09
CA ASP A 39 19.30 25.24 47.46
C ASP A 39 20.47 24.29 47.80
N SER A 40 21.68 24.70 47.43
CA SER A 40 22.88 23.85 47.51
C SER A 40 23.99 24.52 48.29
N GLU A 41 24.57 23.82 49.25
CA GLU A 41 25.72 24.28 50.04
C GLU A 41 27.05 23.75 49.47
N ASN A 42 28.14 24.48 49.67
CA ASN A 42 29.50 24.04 49.37
C ASN A 42 29.70 23.61 47.89
N VAL A 43 29.14 24.39 46.97
CA VAL A 43 29.17 24.14 45.53
C VAL A 43 30.45 24.71 44.89
N GLN A 44 31.05 23.93 44.00
CA GLN A 44 32.18 24.37 43.18
C GLN A 44 31.70 25.21 42.00
N LEU A 45 32.01 26.50 41.99
CA LEU A 45 31.83 27.36 40.82
C LEU A 45 33.05 27.26 39.88
N GLY A 46 32.89 27.75 38.65
CA GLY A 46 33.99 27.87 37.69
C GLY A 46 34.98 28.96 38.07
N ASP A 47 36.28 28.67 37.95
CA ASP A 47 37.34 29.64 38.26
C ASP A 47 37.26 30.87 37.34
N LEU A 48 37.28 32.06 37.94
CA LEU A 48 37.27 33.32 37.20
C LEU A 48 38.71 33.72 36.82
N VAL A 49 38.93 34.05 35.55
CA VAL A 49 40.20 34.56 35.06
C VAL A 49 39.99 35.96 34.48
N ILE A 50 40.78 36.91 34.95
CA ILE A 50 40.93 38.27 34.41
C ILE A 50 42.32 38.31 33.77
N LYS A 51 42.37 38.37 32.45
CA LYS A 51 43.63 38.28 31.69
C LYS A 51 43.84 39.58 30.92
N GLU A 52 45.03 40.15 30.93
CA GLU A 52 45.37 41.25 30.02
C GLU A 52 45.21 40.81 28.56
N ASP A 53 44.58 41.66 27.75
CA ASP A 53 44.48 41.42 26.30
C ASP A 53 45.91 41.35 25.72
N SER A 54 46.18 40.30 24.95
CA SER A 54 47.49 40.02 24.36
C SER A 54 47.96 41.08 23.36
N ASP A 55 47.05 41.91 22.84
CA ASP A 55 47.42 43.03 21.96
C ASP A 55 47.80 44.30 22.75
N THR A 56 47.62 44.29 24.08
CA THR A 56 47.88 45.44 24.95
C THR A 56 48.31 45.04 26.38
N ASP A 57 49.60 44.73 26.55
CA ASP A 57 50.19 44.44 27.87
C ASP A 57 50.44 45.72 28.70
N GLY A 58 50.42 45.62 30.04
CA GLY A 58 50.80 46.72 30.94
C GLY A 58 49.66 47.51 31.57
N TYR A 59 48.44 46.98 31.56
CA TYR A 59 47.25 47.63 32.10
C TYR A 59 46.98 47.34 33.57
N PHE A 60 47.48 46.23 34.11
CA PHE A 60 47.49 46.00 35.53
C PHE A 60 48.56 46.89 36.20
N ALA A 61 48.14 47.99 36.81
CA ALA A 61 49.04 48.96 37.43
C ALA A 61 48.99 48.90 38.96
N GLN A 62 50.11 49.27 39.60
CA GLN A 62 50.19 49.35 41.05
C GLN A 62 49.07 50.23 41.65
N ASN A 63 48.47 49.74 42.74
CA ASN A 63 47.35 50.32 43.47
C ASN A 63 46.00 50.31 42.72
N GLN A 64 45.88 49.59 41.60
CA GLN A 64 44.56 49.32 41.04
C GLN A 64 43.75 48.44 41.98
N VAL A 65 42.47 48.76 42.11
CA VAL A 65 41.54 48.03 42.97
C VAL A 65 40.43 47.51 42.09
N ILE A 66 40.12 46.22 42.24
CA ILE A 66 38.95 45.59 41.63
C ILE A 66 38.18 44.85 42.71
N THR A 67 36.87 44.79 42.53
CA THR A 67 35.95 44.02 43.38
C THR A 67 35.26 42.97 42.54
N ILE A 68 35.28 41.73 43.02
CA ILE A 68 34.54 40.60 42.45
C ILE A 68 33.31 40.43 43.34
N ASN A 69 32.12 40.66 42.81
CA ASN A 69 30.85 40.53 43.54
C ASN A 69 30.10 39.29 43.08
N LEU A 70 29.62 38.49 44.04
CA LEU A 70 28.65 37.44 43.79
C LEU A 70 27.26 38.04 43.54
N PRO A 71 26.42 37.38 42.72
CA PRO A 71 25.03 37.79 42.56
C PRO A 71 24.22 37.54 43.85
N ALA A 72 23.08 38.20 44.00
CA ALA A 72 22.18 37.96 45.13
C ALA A 72 21.75 36.48 45.18
N GLY A 73 21.74 35.91 46.39
CA GLY A 73 21.43 34.49 46.64
C GLY A 73 22.61 33.53 46.40
N VAL A 74 23.81 34.05 46.10
CA VAL A 74 25.03 33.24 46.02
C VAL A 74 26.06 33.84 46.96
N GLU A 75 26.51 33.07 47.94
CA GLU A 75 27.45 33.51 48.97
C GLU A 75 28.66 32.58 49.05
N PHE A 76 29.83 33.12 49.38
CA PHE A 76 30.99 32.31 49.74
C PHE A 76 30.71 31.62 51.08
N MET A 77 30.90 30.31 51.13
CA MET A 77 30.79 29.51 52.37
C MET A 77 31.71 30.05 53.48
N THR A 78 32.84 30.65 53.11
CA THR A 78 33.69 31.44 54.00
C THR A 78 34.29 32.60 53.24
N ALA A 79 34.29 33.79 53.84
CA ALA A 79 34.91 34.99 53.28
C ALA A 79 36.31 34.69 52.69
N PRO A 80 36.57 35.05 51.41
CA PRO A 80 37.81 34.74 50.72
C PRO A 80 39.08 35.22 51.43
N THR A 81 40.12 34.40 51.38
CA THR A 81 41.43 34.66 51.97
C THR A 81 42.51 34.75 50.89
N VAL A 82 43.72 35.18 51.27
CA VAL A 82 44.84 35.42 50.32
C VAL A 82 45.16 34.19 49.46
N GLY A 83 44.84 32.97 49.92
CA GLY A 83 45.03 31.76 49.13
C GLY A 83 44.10 31.65 47.91
N ASP A 84 42.90 32.23 47.96
CA ASP A 84 41.85 32.08 46.93
C ASP A 84 42.11 32.93 45.66
N VAL A 85 43.02 33.90 45.77
CA VAL A 85 43.47 34.76 44.68
C VAL A 85 44.85 34.28 44.22
N VAL A 86 44.98 33.86 42.96
CA VAL A 86 46.23 33.28 42.43
C VAL A 86 46.72 34.06 41.21
N TYR A 87 48.00 34.45 41.22
CA TYR A 87 48.69 34.94 40.04
C TYR A 87 49.21 33.77 39.18
N ALA A 88 48.92 33.76 37.89
CA ALA A 88 49.29 32.67 36.98
C ALA A 88 50.14 33.16 35.80
N ALA A 89 51.47 33.19 35.97
CA ALA A 89 52.41 33.44 34.87
C ALA A 89 52.85 32.13 34.22
N GLY A 90 52.39 31.86 32.99
CA GLY A 90 52.92 30.79 32.13
C GLY A 90 52.90 29.37 32.70
N PRO A 91 53.30 28.33 31.94
CA PRO A 91 53.01 26.95 32.31
C PRO A 91 54.06 26.42 33.28
N ALA A 92 53.77 26.47 34.59
CA ALA A 92 53.99 25.42 35.60
C ALA A 92 54.10 26.00 37.02
N THR A 93 53.29 25.42 37.92
CA THR A 93 53.42 25.38 39.39
C THR A 93 53.26 26.67 40.20
N ASP A 94 52.06 26.77 40.79
CA ASP A 94 51.58 27.34 42.06
C ASP A 94 52.42 28.30 42.94
N TYR A 95 51.62 29.14 43.62
CA TYR A 95 51.80 29.94 44.84
C TYR A 95 52.27 31.39 44.70
N ILE A 96 51.43 32.29 45.23
CA ILE A 96 51.86 33.61 45.72
C ILE A 96 52.76 33.35 46.94
N ASP A 97 54.07 33.49 46.77
CA ASP A 97 55.01 33.61 47.87
C ASP A 97 54.85 35.00 48.49
N ALA A 98 54.37 35.06 49.73
CA ALA A 98 54.32 36.28 50.55
C ALA A 98 55.70 36.93 50.79
N THR A 99 56.79 36.41 50.20
CA THR A 99 58.16 36.90 50.39
C THR A 99 58.98 37.24 49.12
N GLY A 100 58.35 37.32 47.95
CA GLY A 100 58.73 38.30 46.93
C GLY A 100 59.36 37.84 45.61
N THR A 101 59.23 38.76 44.65
CA THR A 101 59.68 38.76 43.23
C THR A 101 58.68 38.22 42.20
N GLY A 102 57.49 38.86 42.11
CA GLY A 102 56.48 38.68 41.07
C GLY A 102 55.47 39.84 41.01
N PHE A 103 54.58 39.84 40.01
CA PHE A 103 53.41 40.73 39.99
C PHE A 103 52.38 40.21 41.00
N ASP A 104 52.07 40.97 42.06
CA ASP A 104 51.33 40.46 43.22
C ASP A 104 50.04 41.27 43.46
N TRP A 105 48.94 40.57 43.79
CA TRP A 105 47.68 41.16 44.27
C TRP A 105 47.47 40.80 45.76
N LYS A 106 46.90 41.72 46.55
CA LYS A 106 46.47 41.46 47.94
C LYS A 106 44.96 41.60 48.05
N ILE A 107 44.33 40.80 48.90
CA ILE A 107 42.96 41.09 49.37
C ILE A 107 43.01 42.28 50.32
N VAL A 108 42.14 43.26 50.09
CA VAL A 108 41.99 44.46 50.93
C VAL A 108 40.67 44.51 51.68
N ALA A 109 39.65 43.84 51.16
CA ALA A 109 38.38 43.58 51.84
C ALA A 109 37.77 42.31 51.26
N ALA A 110 37.10 41.53 52.10
CA ALA A 110 36.33 40.37 51.68
C ALA A 110 35.22 40.13 52.71
N ASP A 111 34.07 39.71 52.24
CA ASP A 111 33.00 39.12 53.03
C ASP A 111 32.39 37.95 52.27
N ASP A 112 31.21 37.49 52.69
CA ASP A 112 30.56 36.33 52.11
C ASP A 112 29.94 36.65 50.72
N ASN A 113 29.89 37.91 50.29
CA ASN A 113 29.28 38.34 49.01
C ASN A 113 30.29 38.94 48.03
N TYR A 114 31.45 39.42 48.48
CA TYR A 114 32.45 40.00 47.59
C TYR A 114 33.89 39.80 48.07
N VAL A 115 34.82 39.97 47.13
CA VAL A 115 36.25 40.11 47.41
C VAL A 115 36.81 41.29 46.65
N THR A 116 37.48 42.20 47.36
CA THR A 116 38.20 43.33 46.80
C THR A 116 39.70 43.06 46.88
N VAL A 117 40.36 43.16 45.73
CA VAL A 117 41.81 42.98 45.61
C VAL A 117 42.49 44.25 45.09
N GLU A 118 43.70 44.49 45.57
CA GLU A 118 44.54 45.63 45.17
C GLU A 118 45.87 45.11 44.60
N ALA A 119 46.26 45.62 43.43
CA ALA A 119 47.55 45.31 42.81
C ALA A 119 48.71 45.96 43.60
N ILE A 120 49.66 45.16 44.06
CA ILE A 120 50.82 45.57 44.87
C ILE A 120 51.96 46.09 43.99
N SER A 121 52.09 45.56 42.78
CA SER A 121 53.07 45.95 41.75
C SER A 121 52.35 46.25 40.42
N GLY A 122 53.09 46.68 39.39
CA GLY A 122 52.59 46.94 38.02
C GLY A 122 53.07 45.84 37.06
N SER A 123 52.27 45.45 36.07
CA SER A 123 52.58 44.39 35.13
C SER A 123 53.78 44.78 34.27
N SER A 124 54.60 43.80 33.90
CA SER A 124 55.75 44.05 33.04
C SER A 124 55.35 44.07 31.57
N ALA A 125 55.85 45.06 30.81
CA ALA A 125 55.64 45.06 29.37
C ALA A 125 56.27 43.79 28.77
N ASN A 126 55.53 43.07 27.92
CA ASN A 126 55.90 41.90 27.10
C ASN A 126 55.42 40.51 27.56
N ASP A 127 54.64 40.38 28.64
CA ASP A 127 53.94 39.12 28.98
C ASP A 127 52.49 39.43 29.37
N ALA A 128 51.51 38.78 28.73
CA ALA A 128 50.10 38.94 29.08
C ALA A 128 49.83 38.34 30.47
N GLU A 129 49.67 39.21 31.47
CA GLU A 129 49.49 38.79 32.86
C GLU A 129 48.05 38.34 33.13
N LYS A 130 47.89 37.40 34.07
CA LYS A 130 46.58 36.83 34.44
C LYS A 130 46.40 36.86 35.95
N LEU A 131 45.28 37.40 36.37
CA LEU A 131 44.72 37.23 37.69
C LEU A 131 43.67 36.12 37.63
N LYS A 132 43.88 35.03 38.37
CA LYS A 132 42.90 33.94 38.50
C LYS A 132 42.32 33.96 39.90
N PHE A 133 41.02 34.14 40.00
CA PHE A 133 40.29 33.86 41.23
C PHE A 133 39.79 32.41 41.17
N THR A 134 40.27 31.59 42.11
CA THR A 134 39.97 30.15 42.15
C THR A 134 38.94 29.92 43.23
N PHE A 135 37.76 29.41 42.87
CA PHE A 135 36.69 29.12 43.82
C PHE A 135 36.92 27.79 44.51
N ASN A 136 38.10 27.53 45.08
CA ASN A 136 38.43 26.41 45.97
C ASN A 136 39.95 26.33 46.18
N VAL A 137 40.47 27.15 47.09
CA VAL A 137 41.83 26.95 47.64
C VAL A 137 41.69 26.45 49.07
N ASN A 138 42.14 25.22 49.33
CA ASN A 138 42.02 24.55 50.64
C ASN A 138 40.58 24.43 51.18
N ASP A 139 39.58 24.21 50.32
CA ASP A 139 38.15 24.05 50.69
C ASP A 139 37.45 25.28 51.31
N THR A 140 38.02 26.49 51.20
CA THR A 140 37.45 27.68 51.89
C THR A 140 36.62 28.64 51.02
N SER A 141 36.61 28.50 49.69
CA SER A 141 35.99 29.47 48.75
C SER A 141 34.91 28.88 47.83
N LYS A 142 34.28 27.78 48.25
CA LYS A 142 33.06 27.26 47.61
C LYS A 142 31.87 28.20 47.87
N ALA A 143 30.81 28.05 47.08
CA ALA A 143 29.63 28.91 47.19
C ALA A 143 28.41 28.14 47.70
N ASP A 144 27.61 28.81 48.53
CA ASP A 144 26.25 28.41 48.86
C ASP A 144 25.29 29.13 47.90
N ILE A 145 24.26 28.44 47.43
CA ILE A 145 23.29 28.91 46.45
C ILE A 145 21.89 28.76 47.03
N ASP A 146 21.19 29.88 47.21
CA ASP A 146 19.81 29.92 47.69
C ASP A 146 18.82 29.23 46.72
N ASP A 147 17.66 28.84 47.24
CA ASP A 147 16.59 28.14 46.51
C ASP A 147 15.96 28.97 45.38
N ASP A 148 16.03 30.30 45.45
CA ASP A 148 15.39 31.22 44.49
C ASP A 148 16.29 31.62 43.30
N VAL A 149 17.56 31.22 43.31
CA VAL A 149 18.51 31.47 42.21
C VAL A 149 18.17 30.60 41.01
N THR A 150 18.08 31.21 39.83
CA THR A 150 17.78 30.49 38.56
C THR A 150 18.63 31.00 37.40
N GLY A 151 18.87 30.15 36.40
CA GLY A 151 19.60 30.54 35.19
C GLY A 151 21.12 30.61 35.36
N ASP A 152 21.78 31.57 34.72
CA ASP A 152 23.24 31.72 34.78
C ASP A 152 23.67 32.41 36.08
N VAL A 153 24.60 31.81 36.83
CA VAL A 153 25.29 32.46 37.96
C VAL A 153 26.37 33.37 37.40
N LYS A 154 26.12 34.68 37.46
CA LYS A 154 26.97 35.71 36.88
C LYS A 154 27.67 36.53 37.96
N ILE A 155 29.00 36.48 37.95
CA ILE A 155 29.84 37.25 38.86
C ILE A 155 30.19 38.58 38.23
N GLU A 156 30.07 39.66 39.01
CA GLU A 156 30.42 41.01 38.58
C GLU A 156 31.90 41.30 38.86
N ILE A 157 32.63 41.70 37.82
CA ILE A 157 33.93 42.36 37.96
C ILE A 157 33.68 43.87 37.98
N ASP A 158 33.71 44.47 39.16
CA ASP A 158 33.70 45.93 39.33
C ASP A 158 35.15 46.43 39.40
N ALA A 159 35.61 47.01 38.29
CA ALA A 159 36.93 47.59 38.18
C ALA A 159 36.86 49.10 37.90
N ALA A 160 35.82 49.77 38.39
CA ALA A 160 35.55 51.17 38.12
C ALA A 160 36.76 52.08 38.40
N GLY A 161 37.15 52.87 37.39
CA GLY A 161 38.28 53.79 37.49
C GLY A 161 39.64 53.16 37.20
N THR A 162 39.69 51.88 36.82
CA THR A 162 40.86 51.22 36.24
C THR A 162 40.66 51.00 34.73
N PRO A 163 41.73 50.67 33.97
CA PRO A 163 41.59 50.23 32.58
C PRO A 163 40.93 48.85 32.43
N ILE A 164 40.91 48.01 33.47
CA ILE A 164 40.39 46.64 33.46
C ILE A 164 38.90 46.64 33.07
N THR A 165 38.51 45.71 32.19
CA THR A 165 37.14 45.61 31.71
C THR A 165 36.21 45.20 32.85
N SER A 166 35.24 46.06 33.20
CA SER A 166 34.16 45.72 34.14
C SER A 166 33.03 45.02 33.40
N GLU A 167 32.67 43.81 33.82
CA GLU A 167 31.64 42.99 33.17
C GLU A 167 31.08 41.90 34.09
N TYR A 168 30.08 41.18 33.59
CA TYR A 168 29.53 39.99 34.24
C TYR A 168 30.06 38.73 33.56
N VAL A 169 30.68 37.82 34.32
CA VAL A 169 31.17 36.53 33.81
C VAL A 169 30.30 35.41 34.38
N THR A 170 29.74 34.57 33.49
CA THR A 170 29.00 33.37 33.91
C THR A 170 29.99 32.32 34.42
N VAL A 171 29.85 31.93 35.68
CA VAL A 171 30.74 30.94 36.34
C VAL A 171 30.04 29.64 36.72
N ALA A 172 28.70 29.59 36.64
CA ALA A 172 27.91 28.36 36.74
C ALA A 172 26.55 28.55 36.07
N ARG A 173 25.81 27.47 35.87
CA ARG A 173 24.41 27.49 35.42
C ARG A 173 23.56 26.66 36.37
N ILE A 174 22.52 27.28 36.91
CA ILE A 174 21.47 26.60 37.66
C ILE A 174 20.68 25.71 36.71
N VAL A 175 20.57 24.43 37.04
CA VAL A 175 19.66 23.48 36.41
C VAL A 175 18.53 23.17 37.39
N GLY A 176 17.28 23.21 36.91
CA GLY A 176 16.11 22.91 37.74
C GLY A 176 15.80 21.41 37.73
N GLY A 177 15.33 20.91 38.87
CA GLY A 177 15.01 19.50 39.08
C GLY A 177 16.26 18.69 39.42
N ASP A 178 16.12 17.77 40.37
CA ASP A 178 17.25 17.02 40.91
C ASP A 178 17.81 16.01 39.88
N THR A 179 16.91 15.29 39.20
CA THR A 179 17.25 14.22 38.26
C THR A 179 16.40 14.28 37.00
N THR A 180 16.82 13.58 35.95
CA THR A 180 16.02 13.28 34.77
C THR A 180 15.92 11.76 34.62
N THR A 181 14.71 11.21 34.51
CA THR A 181 14.52 9.78 34.19
C THR A 181 14.23 9.58 32.71
N THR A 182 14.79 8.53 32.12
CA THR A 182 14.47 8.07 30.76
C THR A 182 14.31 6.56 30.76
N VAL A 183 13.37 6.06 29.95
CA VAL A 183 13.09 4.63 29.78
C VAL A 183 13.47 4.21 28.35
N SER A 184 13.97 3.00 28.18
CA SER A 184 14.18 2.40 26.84
C SER A 184 12.86 2.00 26.18
N ASP A 185 12.93 1.27 25.08
CA ASP A 185 11.75 0.64 24.49
C ASP A 185 11.07 -0.28 25.52
N VAL A 186 9.74 -0.21 25.52
CA VAL A 186 8.84 -0.88 26.49
C VAL A 186 8.41 -2.21 25.91
N GLU A 187 8.50 -3.26 26.73
CA GLU A 187 8.12 -4.64 26.37
C GLU A 187 6.71 -4.98 26.89
N ASP A 188 6.03 -5.87 26.19
CA ASP A 188 4.76 -6.45 26.65
C ASP A 188 4.99 -7.64 27.61
N LEU A 189 4.16 -7.75 28.62
CA LEU A 189 4.19 -8.76 29.67
C LEU A 189 2.85 -9.50 29.73
N ALA A 190 2.91 -10.82 29.88
CA ALA A 190 1.72 -11.64 30.09
C ALA A 190 1.22 -11.56 31.55
N ILE A 191 -0.08 -11.77 31.75
CA ILE A 191 -0.68 -12.05 33.06
C ILE A 191 -0.15 -13.40 33.59
N ASP A 192 -0.03 -13.55 34.92
CA ASP A 192 0.53 -14.75 35.59
C ASP A 192 1.93 -15.15 35.06
N SER A 193 2.80 -14.16 34.86
CA SER A 193 4.11 -14.35 34.23
C SER A 193 5.26 -13.69 34.98
N THR A 194 6.48 -13.97 34.53
CA THR A 194 7.68 -13.24 34.93
C THR A 194 8.38 -12.74 33.68
N GLY A 195 8.56 -11.42 33.56
CA GLY A 195 9.19 -10.82 32.38
C GLY A 195 10.04 -9.60 32.71
N SER A 196 10.80 -9.12 31.74
CA SER A 196 11.77 -8.01 31.91
C SER A 196 11.09 -6.66 31.74
N LEU A 197 11.47 -5.68 32.55
CA LEU A 197 11.08 -4.29 32.32
C LEU A 197 12.04 -3.61 31.33
N ALA A 198 11.56 -2.52 30.73
CA ALA A 198 12.40 -1.57 30.05
C ALA A 198 13.53 -1.05 30.97
N THR A 199 14.67 -0.68 30.38
CA THR A 199 15.80 -0.12 31.12
C THR A 199 15.44 1.27 31.63
N ILE A 200 15.51 1.45 32.96
CA ILE A 200 15.26 2.73 33.61
C ILE A 200 16.61 3.42 33.82
N LYS A 201 16.76 4.66 33.35
CA LYS A 201 17.97 5.47 33.58
C LYS A 201 17.60 6.74 34.34
N ILE A 202 18.25 6.96 35.48
CA ILE A 202 18.10 8.15 36.32
C ILE A 202 19.42 8.92 36.25
N ALA A 203 19.41 10.10 35.64
CA ALA A 203 20.58 10.94 35.46
C ALA A 203 20.52 12.17 36.36
N GLU A 204 21.63 12.51 37.00
CA GLU A 204 21.75 13.76 37.73
C GLU A 204 21.75 14.95 36.75
N ASN A 205 21.02 16.02 37.10
CA ASN A 205 21.08 17.26 36.31
C ASN A 205 22.34 18.07 36.63
N ALA A 206 22.82 18.01 37.87
CA ALA A 206 24.07 18.59 38.39
C ALA A 206 24.85 17.55 39.22
N ALA A 207 26.17 17.68 39.31
CA ALA A 207 26.97 16.74 40.09
C ALA A 207 26.70 16.89 41.59
N GLY A 208 26.61 15.76 42.30
CA GLY A 208 26.43 15.70 43.75
C GLY A 208 24.99 15.86 44.21
N VAL A 209 24.02 15.84 43.29
CA VAL A 209 22.58 15.89 43.62
C VAL A 209 22.12 14.58 44.24
N LEU A 210 22.61 13.44 43.77
CA LEU A 210 22.34 12.17 44.41
C LEU A 210 23.34 11.95 45.55
N THR A 211 22.89 12.17 46.79
CA THR A 211 23.73 12.09 48.00
C THR A 211 23.74 10.70 48.65
N THR A 212 24.72 10.43 49.52
CA THR A 212 24.90 9.09 50.12
C THR A 212 23.98 8.77 51.30
N SER A 213 23.16 9.73 51.72
CA SER A 213 22.24 9.60 52.85
C SER A 213 20.84 9.16 52.44
N GLU A 214 20.62 8.99 51.13
CA GLU A 214 19.28 9.02 50.55
C GLU A 214 19.06 7.86 49.59
N ASN A 215 17.83 7.39 49.61
CA ASN A 215 17.40 6.21 48.91
C ASN A 215 16.50 6.61 47.74
N ILE A 216 16.82 6.08 46.56
CA ILE A 216 15.94 6.15 45.40
C ILE A 216 15.01 4.94 45.48
N LYS A 217 13.71 5.14 45.26
CA LYS A 217 12.67 4.12 45.32
C LYS A 217 11.98 4.02 43.96
N LEU A 218 11.91 2.80 43.45
CA LEU A 218 11.18 2.44 42.24
C LEU A 218 9.99 1.57 42.65
N VAL A 219 8.78 2.11 42.53
CA VAL A 219 7.56 1.49 43.05
C VAL A 219 6.68 1.04 41.90
N LEU A 220 6.42 -0.26 41.86
CA LEU A 220 5.52 -0.88 40.90
C LEU A 220 4.05 -0.76 41.34
N PRO A 221 3.10 -0.65 40.40
CA PRO A 221 1.68 -0.57 40.71
C PRO A 221 1.05 -1.97 40.89
N ASN A 222 -0.20 -2.00 41.37
CA ASN A 222 -1.14 -3.12 41.24
C ASN A 222 -0.57 -4.51 41.60
N ASP A 223 0.10 -4.63 42.75
CA ASP A 223 0.67 -5.88 43.28
C ASP A 223 1.76 -6.55 42.40
N ILE A 224 2.23 -5.88 41.34
CA ILE A 224 3.37 -6.31 40.51
C ILE A 224 4.64 -6.22 41.36
N LYS A 225 5.45 -7.29 41.34
CA LYS A 225 6.63 -7.40 42.24
C LYS A 225 7.92 -7.51 41.46
N TRP A 226 8.95 -6.84 41.93
CA TRP A 226 10.31 -7.03 41.44
C TRP A 226 10.79 -8.45 41.73
N VAL A 227 11.40 -9.11 40.75
CA VAL A 227 12.22 -10.30 40.99
C VAL A 227 13.60 -9.82 41.43
N TYR A 228 13.79 -9.64 42.73
CA TYR A 228 14.96 -8.92 43.27
C TYR A 228 16.30 -9.53 42.84
N SER A 229 16.34 -10.86 42.66
CA SER A 229 17.53 -11.59 42.20
C SER A 229 17.96 -11.27 40.76
N SER A 230 17.03 -10.80 39.91
CA SER A 230 17.27 -10.43 38.52
C SER A 230 17.72 -8.98 38.33
N VAL A 231 17.49 -8.13 39.34
CA VAL A 231 17.78 -6.69 39.27
C VAL A 231 19.27 -6.44 39.18
N ASN A 232 19.71 -5.68 38.18
CA ASN A 232 21.06 -5.16 38.04
C ASN A 232 21.02 -3.62 38.09
N VAL A 233 21.86 -3.04 38.95
CA VAL A 233 22.07 -1.60 39.05
C VAL A 233 23.48 -1.32 38.55
N ASN A 234 23.60 -0.53 37.50
CA ASN A 234 24.89 0.00 37.03
C ASN A 234 24.90 1.51 37.23
N SER A 235 26.06 2.08 37.52
CA SER A 235 26.23 3.52 37.72
C SER A 235 27.50 4.05 37.05
N VAL A 236 27.47 5.31 36.62
CA VAL A 236 28.59 6.02 36.01
C VAL A 236 28.71 7.39 36.66
N GLY A 237 29.92 7.80 37.06
CA GLY A 237 30.16 9.11 37.70
C GLY A 237 29.79 9.17 39.18
N LEU A 238 29.04 8.19 39.69
CA LEU A 238 28.69 7.95 41.09
C LEU A 238 28.78 6.44 41.37
N THR A 239 28.60 6.02 42.63
CA THR A 239 28.44 4.59 42.99
C THR A 239 27.09 4.37 43.62
N ALA A 240 26.27 3.51 43.02
CA ALA A 240 24.99 3.09 43.55
C ALA A 240 24.81 1.58 43.38
N ASP A 241 24.07 0.98 44.30
CA ASP A 241 23.69 -0.43 44.27
C ASP A 241 22.28 -0.59 44.86
N LYS A 242 21.62 -1.72 44.61
CA LYS A 242 20.32 -2.01 45.23
C LYS A 242 20.48 -2.24 46.74
N ALA A 243 19.62 -1.61 47.53
CA ALA A 243 19.60 -1.75 48.99
C ALA A 243 19.13 -3.15 49.40
N ALA A 244 19.78 -3.77 50.38
CA ALA A 244 19.54 -5.17 50.75
C ALA A 244 18.04 -5.48 51.03
N GLY A 245 17.37 -6.13 50.07
CA GLY A 245 15.93 -6.41 50.09
C GLY A 245 15.56 -7.89 50.23
N GLY A 246 14.24 -8.16 50.30
CA GLY A 246 13.63 -9.50 50.24
C GLY A 246 13.71 -10.14 48.84
N SER A 247 13.05 -11.29 48.62
CA SER A 247 13.07 -11.95 47.31
C SER A 247 12.19 -11.25 46.27
N ASP A 248 11.02 -10.76 46.68
CA ASP A 248 10.02 -10.14 45.81
C ASP A 248 9.26 -9.03 46.58
N ASP A 249 9.29 -7.80 46.06
CA ASP A 249 8.67 -6.62 46.68
C ASP A 249 8.18 -5.65 45.59
N GLU A 250 7.16 -4.84 45.88
CA GLU A 250 6.64 -3.79 44.98
C GLU A 250 7.60 -2.60 44.92
N GLU A 251 8.40 -2.40 45.97
CA GLU A 251 9.36 -1.31 46.09
C GLU A 251 10.80 -1.82 45.97
N LEU A 252 11.52 -1.34 44.95
CA LEU A 252 12.96 -1.51 44.82
C LEU A 252 13.66 -0.24 45.32
N GLU A 253 14.52 -0.42 46.33
CA GLU A 253 15.31 0.66 46.90
C GLU A 253 16.76 0.60 46.38
N ILE A 254 17.31 1.75 46.01
CA ILE A 254 18.67 1.92 45.49
C ILE A 254 19.42 2.86 46.44
N ASP A 255 20.53 2.36 46.97
CA ASP A 255 21.46 3.08 47.83
C ASP A 255 22.53 3.75 46.97
N VAL A 256 22.67 5.07 47.10
CA VAL A 256 23.86 5.77 46.60
C VAL A 256 24.93 5.69 47.67
N THR A 257 26.08 5.09 47.35
CA THR A 257 27.18 4.86 48.30
C THR A 257 28.37 5.79 48.08
N ALA A 258 28.44 6.43 46.91
CA ALA A 258 29.34 7.55 46.65
C ALA A 258 28.68 8.53 45.67
N ALA A 259 28.51 9.78 46.10
CA ALA A 259 27.99 10.87 45.27
C ALA A 259 28.94 11.21 44.11
N SER A 260 28.41 11.77 43.03
CA SER A 260 29.26 12.28 41.94
C SER A 260 30.02 13.54 42.34
N SER A 261 31.12 13.82 41.64
CA SER A 261 31.89 15.05 41.84
C SER A 261 32.39 15.61 40.52
N GLY A 262 32.28 16.92 40.34
CA GLY A 262 32.74 17.65 39.15
C GLY A 262 31.91 17.45 37.87
N GLN A 263 31.34 16.27 37.63
CA GLN A 263 30.40 16.00 36.53
C GLN A 263 29.21 15.16 37.00
N PRO A 264 28.00 15.41 36.47
CA PRO A 264 26.82 14.62 36.82
C PRO A 264 26.98 13.15 36.43
N GLY A 265 26.58 12.26 37.32
CA GLY A 265 26.51 10.82 37.11
C GLY A 265 25.11 10.36 36.68
N PHE A 266 24.98 9.05 36.49
CA PHE A 266 23.69 8.41 36.25
C PHE A 266 23.68 6.96 36.75
N ILE A 267 22.48 6.46 36.97
CA ILE A 267 22.15 5.09 37.36
C ILE A 267 21.30 4.47 36.25
N THR A 268 21.56 3.21 35.90
CA THR A 268 20.70 2.40 35.04
C THR A 268 20.27 1.15 35.78
N VAL A 269 18.98 0.84 35.72
CA VAL A 269 18.34 -0.29 36.38
C VAL A 269 17.69 -1.18 35.32
N THR A 270 17.97 -2.47 35.40
CA THR A 270 17.33 -3.52 34.58
C THR A 270 16.90 -4.64 35.51
N GLY A 271 15.78 -5.30 35.24
CA GLY A 271 15.34 -6.45 36.02
C GLY A 271 14.00 -6.98 35.56
N ASN A 272 13.61 -8.11 36.14
CA ASN A 272 12.35 -8.76 35.89
C ASN A 272 11.33 -8.41 36.97
N VAL A 273 10.06 -8.55 36.61
CA VAL A 273 8.90 -8.45 37.50
C VAL A 273 8.02 -9.68 37.40
N ILE A 274 7.25 -9.94 38.46
CA ILE A 274 6.18 -10.92 38.53
C ILE A 274 4.86 -10.18 38.31
N VAL A 275 4.13 -10.57 37.28
CA VAL A 275 2.77 -10.09 37.01
C VAL A 275 1.78 -11.09 37.61
N PRO A 276 0.90 -10.69 38.54
CA PRO A 276 -0.06 -11.62 39.15
C PRO A 276 -1.16 -12.05 38.16
N ASP A 277 -1.95 -13.06 38.54
CA ASP A 277 -3.05 -13.62 37.72
C ASP A 277 -4.30 -12.73 37.65
N ASP A 278 -4.39 -11.73 38.53
CA ASP A 278 -5.45 -10.73 38.61
C ASP A 278 -5.01 -9.32 38.20
N ALA A 279 -3.86 -9.21 37.52
CA ALA A 279 -3.35 -7.92 37.02
C ALA A 279 -4.30 -7.27 36.01
N ASP A 280 -4.44 -5.95 36.10
CA ASP A 280 -5.15 -5.15 35.09
C ASP A 280 -4.30 -5.04 33.81
N GLU A 281 -4.93 -5.22 32.65
CA GLU A 281 -4.32 -4.96 31.34
C GLU A 281 -4.04 -3.47 31.14
N GLY A 282 -2.95 -3.16 30.42
CA GLY A 282 -2.56 -1.79 30.06
C GLY A 282 -1.14 -1.41 30.46
N GLU A 283 -0.86 -0.12 30.52
CA GLU A 283 0.48 0.39 30.82
C GLU A 283 0.86 0.16 32.30
N VAL A 284 2.08 -0.33 32.53
CA VAL A 284 2.67 -0.43 33.86
C VAL A 284 3.39 0.88 34.17
N GLU A 285 2.72 1.75 34.91
CA GLU A 285 3.27 3.01 35.40
C GLU A 285 4.05 2.79 36.71
N LEU A 286 5.38 2.85 36.64
CA LEU A 286 6.27 2.78 37.79
C LEU A 286 6.54 4.18 38.31
N THR A 287 6.39 4.38 39.63
CA THR A 287 6.73 5.63 40.29
C THR A 287 8.20 5.65 40.67
N VAL A 288 8.94 6.64 40.16
CA VAL A 288 10.28 6.99 40.63
C VAL A 288 10.14 8.05 41.70
N LYS A 289 10.70 7.81 42.88
CA LYS A 289 10.69 8.78 43.99
C LYS A 289 11.92 8.64 44.87
N GLY A 290 12.18 9.63 45.70
CA GLY A 290 13.34 9.66 46.59
C GLY A 290 13.52 11.07 47.13
N ASN A 291 14.45 11.24 48.06
CA ASN A 291 14.90 12.59 48.38
C ASN A 291 15.93 13.01 47.33
N GLU A 292 15.86 14.26 46.88
CA GLU A 292 16.68 14.80 45.77
C GLU A 292 16.57 13.95 44.48
N VAL A 293 15.36 13.42 44.23
CA VAL A 293 14.96 12.74 42.99
C VAL A 293 13.68 13.40 42.50
N THR A 294 13.63 13.72 41.21
CA THR A 294 12.39 14.22 40.60
C THR A 294 11.35 13.10 40.60
N GLU A 295 10.27 13.28 41.38
CA GLU A 295 9.18 12.31 41.47
C GLU A 295 8.34 12.33 40.20
N GLU A 296 8.22 11.18 39.55
CA GLU A 296 7.49 11.00 38.29
C GLU A 296 7.02 9.56 38.10
N ASP A 297 5.92 9.38 37.37
CA ASP A 297 5.44 8.08 36.91
C ASP A 297 5.93 7.83 35.48
N ILE A 298 6.54 6.68 35.25
CA ILE A 298 7.11 6.27 33.96
C ILE A 298 6.53 4.94 33.51
N VAL A 299 6.21 4.82 32.22
CA VAL A 299 5.75 3.56 31.63
C VAL A 299 6.96 2.65 31.40
N VAL A 300 6.96 1.48 32.02
CA VAL A 300 8.10 0.53 32.01
C VAL A 300 7.80 -0.83 31.39
N ALA A 301 6.53 -1.15 31.23
CA ALA A 301 6.01 -2.34 30.56
C ALA A 301 4.56 -2.08 30.13
N LYS A 302 3.99 -3.00 29.35
CA LYS A 302 2.54 -3.11 29.13
C LYS A 302 2.09 -4.52 29.47
N ILE A 303 0.94 -4.68 30.10
CA ILE A 303 0.35 -5.98 30.42
C ILE A 303 -0.76 -6.28 29.42
N GLY A 304 -0.73 -7.48 28.83
CA GLY A 304 -1.78 -8.04 28.00
C GLY A 304 -1.99 -9.53 28.30
N ASP A 305 -3.18 -10.05 28.00
CA ASP A 305 -3.56 -11.43 28.34
C ASP A 305 -2.91 -12.44 27.37
N PHE A 306 -3.05 -12.22 26.05
CA PHE A 306 -2.45 -13.01 24.97
C PHE A 306 -2.20 -12.09 23.77
N GLY A 307 -1.07 -12.25 23.08
CA GLY A 307 -0.72 -11.41 21.95
C GLY A 307 -0.05 -12.20 20.83
N PHE A 308 -0.66 -12.14 19.65
CA PHE A 308 -0.11 -12.70 18.42
C PHE A 308 -0.13 -11.67 17.30
N GLU A 309 0.89 -11.72 16.44
CA GLU A 309 0.94 -10.98 15.19
C GLU A 309 0.92 -11.97 14.02
N LEU A 310 0.14 -11.65 12.98
CA LEU A 310 -0.05 -12.50 11.81
C LEU A 310 0.59 -11.84 10.60
N GLU A 311 1.43 -12.59 9.90
CA GLU A 311 2.13 -12.11 8.72
C GLU A 311 2.21 -13.21 7.65
N THR A 312 2.41 -12.80 6.40
CA THR A 312 2.82 -13.68 5.31
C THR A 312 4.31 -13.47 5.04
N ASP A 313 5.07 -14.55 4.84
CA ASP A 313 6.49 -14.49 4.48
C ASP A 313 6.72 -14.96 3.04
N GLY A 314 7.10 -14.04 2.16
CA GLY A 314 7.31 -14.30 0.73
C GLY A 314 6.44 -13.47 -0.20
N ASP A 315 6.52 -13.79 -1.50
CA ASP A 315 5.74 -13.14 -2.54
C ASP A 315 4.38 -13.83 -2.68
N ILE A 316 3.31 -13.05 -2.83
CA ILE A 316 1.96 -13.58 -3.10
C ILE A 316 1.88 -13.95 -4.58
N GLU A 317 1.80 -15.25 -4.86
CA GLU A 317 1.75 -15.81 -6.22
C GLU A 317 0.32 -15.88 -6.78
N GLU A 318 0.23 -15.95 -8.11
CA GLU A 318 -1.04 -16.17 -8.81
C GLU A 318 -1.34 -17.67 -8.99
N ILE A 319 -2.53 -18.06 -8.55
CA ILE A 319 -3.10 -19.41 -8.69
C ILE A 319 -4.27 -19.36 -9.67
N VAL A 320 -4.32 -20.32 -10.59
CA VAL A 320 -5.38 -20.42 -11.59
C VAL A 320 -6.62 -21.08 -10.97
N ALA A 321 -7.81 -20.55 -11.24
CA ALA A 321 -9.06 -21.17 -10.81
C ALA A 321 -9.21 -22.59 -11.41
N GLY A 322 -9.59 -23.57 -10.60
CA GLY A 322 -9.64 -24.99 -11.00
C GLY A 322 -8.35 -25.76 -10.73
N ALA A 323 -7.28 -25.11 -10.27
CA ALA A 323 -6.01 -25.78 -9.96
C ALA A 323 -6.06 -26.57 -8.64
N ASP A 324 -5.34 -27.68 -8.61
CA ASP A 324 -5.22 -28.60 -7.46
C ASP A 324 -3.78 -28.63 -6.93
N ASP A 325 -3.63 -28.84 -5.61
CA ASP A 325 -2.34 -29.00 -4.91
C ASP A 325 -1.36 -27.81 -5.06
N GLU A 326 -1.89 -26.60 -5.20
CA GLU A 326 -1.11 -25.37 -5.38
C GLU A 326 -0.57 -24.82 -4.06
N GLU A 327 0.72 -24.45 -4.04
CA GLU A 327 1.39 -23.91 -2.85
C GLU A 327 1.01 -22.45 -2.63
N VAL A 328 0.70 -22.08 -1.38
CA VAL A 328 0.39 -20.70 -0.99
C VAL A 328 1.59 -20.07 -0.26
N VAL A 329 1.59 -18.74 -0.15
CA VAL A 329 2.63 -18.03 0.61
C VAL A 329 2.69 -18.52 2.06
N ASP A 330 3.90 -18.54 2.64
CA ASP A 330 4.10 -19.01 4.01
C ASP A 330 3.37 -18.11 5.02
N ILE A 331 2.72 -18.72 6.02
CA ILE A 331 2.03 -17.99 7.09
C ILE A 331 2.86 -18.02 8.37
N THR A 332 3.04 -16.85 8.96
CA THR A 332 3.71 -16.64 10.24
C THR A 332 2.71 -16.25 11.32
N ILE A 333 2.82 -16.86 12.50
CA ILE A 333 2.15 -16.43 13.72
C ILE A 333 3.20 -16.14 14.79
N ASP A 334 3.51 -14.86 15.03
CA ASP A 334 4.50 -14.44 16.02
C ASP A 334 3.87 -14.26 17.41
N GLU A 335 4.57 -14.72 18.44
CA GLU A 335 4.19 -14.55 19.83
C GLU A 335 4.76 -13.25 20.36
N ILE A 336 3.98 -12.17 20.28
CA ILE A 336 4.42 -10.84 20.72
C ILE A 336 4.33 -10.67 22.25
N VAL A 337 3.45 -11.43 22.91
CA VAL A 337 3.36 -11.51 24.38
C VAL A 337 3.92 -12.87 24.82
N PRO A 338 5.04 -12.93 25.55
CA PRO A 338 5.66 -14.21 25.93
C PRO A 338 4.72 -15.14 26.68
N SER A 339 4.74 -16.44 26.35
CA SER A 339 3.88 -17.48 26.95
C SER A 339 2.39 -17.36 26.62
N SER A 340 2.04 -16.66 25.53
CA SER A 340 0.69 -16.65 24.98
C SER A 340 0.25 -18.03 24.46
N TRP A 341 1.19 -18.90 24.07
CA TRP A 341 0.87 -20.27 23.66
C TRP A 341 0.44 -21.17 24.82
N ILE A 342 -0.86 -21.15 25.15
CA ILE A 342 -1.42 -22.07 26.16
C ILE A 342 -1.73 -23.44 25.55
N GLN A 343 -1.04 -24.46 26.07
CA GLN A 343 -1.22 -25.86 25.68
C GLN A 343 -2.70 -26.30 25.73
N GLY A 344 -3.14 -26.98 24.67
CA GLY A 344 -4.49 -27.53 24.54
C GLY A 344 -5.53 -26.55 23.97
N ARG A 345 -5.18 -25.28 23.79
CA ARG A 345 -5.97 -24.34 22.98
C ARG A 345 -5.78 -24.62 21.49
N THR A 346 -6.60 -24.02 20.65
CA THR A 346 -6.67 -24.30 19.21
C THR A 346 -6.42 -23.06 18.37
N VAL A 347 -5.84 -23.27 17.19
CA VAL A 347 -5.78 -22.32 16.08
C VAL A 347 -6.42 -23.00 14.87
N THR A 348 -7.23 -22.26 14.13
CA THR A 348 -7.93 -22.69 12.93
C THR A 348 -7.66 -21.68 11.81
N LEU A 349 -7.38 -22.19 10.62
CA LEU A 349 -7.31 -21.46 9.37
C LEU A 349 -8.51 -21.87 8.50
N GLU A 350 -9.36 -20.92 8.14
CA GLU A 350 -10.58 -21.14 7.33
C GLU A 350 -10.44 -20.41 5.99
N LEU A 351 -10.57 -21.17 4.90
CA LEU A 351 -10.61 -20.65 3.53
C LEU A 351 -12.04 -20.25 3.12
N PRO A 352 -12.21 -19.45 2.05
CA PRO A 352 -13.52 -19.23 1.44
C PRO A 352 -14.12 -20.54 0.91
N SER A 353 -15.44 -20.62 0.79
CA SER A 353 -16.17 -21.84 0.38
C SER A 353 -15.93 -22.32 -1.06
N TRP A 354 -14.99 -21.73 -1.78
CA TRP A 354 -14.58 -22.10 -3.14
C TRP A 354 -13.11 -22.54 -3.18
N ALA A 355 -12.48 -22.72 -2.00
CA ALA A 355 -11.11 -23.16 -1.85
C ALA A 355 -10.99 -24.12 -0.67
N GLU A 356 -10.23 -25.20 -0.84
CA GLU A 356 -10.04 -26.25 0.15
C GLU A 356 -8.56 -26.44 0.47
N TRP A 357 -8.21 -26.79 1.70
CA TRP A 357 -6.85 -27.18 2.03
C TRP A 357 -6.58 -28.60 1.48
N SER A 358 -5.49 -28.76 0.72
CA SER A 358 -5.03 -30.06 0.24
C SER A 358 -3.87 -30.60 1.08
N TYR A 359 -3.06 -29.70 1.65
CA TYR A 359 -1.94 -30.04 2.52
C TYR A 359 -1.67 -28.97 3.56
N VAL A 360 -1.42 -29.42 4.80
CA VAL A 360 -1.06 -28.56 5.94
C VAL A 360 0.12 -29.18 6.68
N VAL A 361 0.84 -28.35 7.43
CA VAL A 361 2.07 -28.76 8.12
C VAL A 361 1.91 -28.93 9.62
N ASP A 362 2.76 -29.78 10.17
CA ASP A 362 3.00 -29.87 11.62
C ASP A 362 4.03 -28.82 12.01
N GLU A 363 3.70 -27.97 12.98
CA GLU A 363 4.57 -26.86 13.34
C GLU A 363 4.55 -26.57 14.85
N SER A 364 5.72 -26.30 15.43
CA SER A 364 5.81 -25.84 16.83
C SER A 364 5.61 -24.34 16.88
N PRO A 365 4.87 -23.79 17.85
CA PRO A 365 4.27 -24.45 19.02
C PRO A 365 2.86 -25.06 18.81
N LEU A 366 2.31 -24.99 17.60
CA LEU A 366 0.95 -25.43 17.26
C LEU A 366 0.70 -26.95 17.30
N GLY A 367 1.73 -27.78 17.23
CA GLY A 367 1.61 -29.24 17.17
C GLY A 367 1.28 -29.74 15.76
N SER A 368 0.56 -30.87 15.67
CA SER A 368 0.20 -31.44 14.37
C SER A 368 -1.05 -30.78 13.78
N GLY A 369 -0.97 -30.41 12.51
CA GLY A 369 -2.08 -29.83 11.74
C GLY A 369 -2.99 -30.92 11.20
N SER A 370 -4.28 -30.63 11.08
CA SER A 370 -5.24 -31.52 10.43
C SER A 370 -6.30 -30.74 9.67
N ILE A 371 -6.63 -31.19 8.47
CA ILE A 371 -7.77 -30.71 7.69
C ILE A 371 -9.02 -31.47 8.13
N ASP A 372 -10.13 -30.77 8.36
CA ASP A 372 -11.39 -31.45 8.66
C ASP A 372 -11.94 -32.11 7.39
N SER A 373 -12.20 -33.42 7.42
CA SER A 373 -12.69 -34.13 6.24
C SER A 373 -14.15 -33.81 5.91
N ASP A 374 -14.91 -33.30 6.88
CA ASP A 374 -16.30 -32.88 6.67
C ASP A 374 -16.38 -31.40 6.21
N ASP A 375 -15.36 -30.59 6.53
CA ASP A 375 -15.25 -29.16 6.20
C ASP A 375 -13.79 -28.85 5.73
N PRO A 376 -13.41 -29.25 4.50
CA PRO A 376 -12.03 -29.19 4.01
C PRO A 376 -11.46 -27.77 3.85
N GLU A 377 -12.31 -26.75 3.95
CA GLU A 377 -11.91 -25.34 4.02
C GLU A 377 -11.27 -24.99 5.39
N GLU A 378 -11.46 -25.82 6.43
CA GLU A 378 -10.88 -25.63 7.76
C GLU A 378 -9.66 -26.53 8.01
N ALA A 379 -8.52 -25.89 8.30
CA ALA A 379 -7.35 -26.53 8.87
C ALA A 379 -7.19 -26.15 10.35
N LYS A 380 -6.86 -27.13 11.20
CA LYS A 380 -6.86 -26.96 12.66
C LYS A 380 -5.63 -27.54 13.34
N TRP A 381 -5.14 -26.80 14.33
CA TRP A 381 -4.04 -27.17 15.22
C TRP A 381 -4.48 -27.14 16.69
N THR A 382 -3.81 -27.92 17.52
CA THR A 382 -3.95 -27.88 18.99
C THR A 382 -2.60 -27.57 19.61
N VAL A 383 -2.47 -26.38 20.19
CA VAL A 383 -1.24 -25.83 20.78
C VAL A 383 -0.58 -26.89 21.67
N GLY A 384 0.64 -27.24 21.28
CA GLY A 384 1.48 -28.27 21.89
C GLY A 384 2.32 -27.71 23.03
N SER A 385 3.58 -28.17 23.10
CA SER A 385 4.59 -27.64 24.02
C SER A 385 5.63 -26.85 23.23
N GLY A 386 5.71 -25.55 23.45
CA GLY A 386 6.66 -24.67 22.76
C GLY A 386 6.35 -23.20 23.08
N SER A 387 7.16 -22.30 22.53
CA SER A 387 7.02 -20.85 22.62
C SER A 387 7.63 -20.21 21.36
N GLY A 388 7.33 -18.93 21.12
CA GLY A 388 7.83 -18.16 19.98
C GLY A 388 6.99 -18.30 18.72
N LYS A 389 7.60 -17.95 17.58
CA LYS A 389 7.00 -17.92 16.25
C LYS A 389 6.59 -19.32 15.76
N ALA A 390 5.41 -19.43 15.15
CA ALA A 390 4.97 -20.58 14.35
C ALA A 390 5.12 -20.26 12.85
N GLU A 391 5.82 -21.11 12.09
CA GLU A 391 6.05 -20.93 10.64
C GLU A 391 5.36 -22.04 9.84
N LEU A 392 4.21 -21.72 9.25
CA LEU A 392 3.37 -22.65 8.48
C LEU A 392 3.77 -22.62 7.00
N ASN A 393 4.86 -23.31 6.67
CA ASN A 393 5.48 -23.20 5.36
C ASN A 393 5.08 -24.34 4.41
N GLY A 394 4.88 -24.01 3.13
CA GLY A 394 4.57 -25.00 2.08
C GLY A 394 3.18 -25.64 2.20
N MET A 395 2.20 -24.90 2.73
CA MET A 395 0.80 -25.31 2.70
C MET A 395 0.25 -25.29 1.28
N LYS A 396 -0.75 -26.13 0.99
CA LYS A 396 -1.34 -26.23 -0.35
C LYS A 396 -2.86 -26.21 -0.33
N VAL A 397 -3.42 -25.69 -1.42
CA VAL A 397 -4.87 -25.52 -1.61
C VAL A 397 -5.32 -26.11 -2.96
N ASN A 398 -6.59 -26.51 -3.00
CA ASN A 398 -7.34 -26.75 -4.24
C ASN A 398 -8.31 -25.58 -4.43
N ILE A 399 -8.43 -25.09 -5.65
CA ILE A 399 -9.30 -23.95 -5.98
C ILE A 399 -10.40 -24.42 -6.91
N ASP A 400 -11.65 -24.10 -6.57
CA ASP A 400 -12.78 -24.42 -7.43
C ASP A 400 -12.66 -23.72 -8.79
N ALA A 401 -13.08 -24.44 -9.82
CA ALA A 401 -13.29 -24.00 -11.18
C ALA A 401 -14.00 -22.62 -11.31
N ASP A 402 -15.08 -22.43 -10.54
CA ASP A 402 -15.89 -21.22 -10.57
C ASP A 402 -15.43 -20.14 -9.58
N ALA A 403 -14.25 -20.31 -8.96
CA ALA A 403 -13.69 -19.33 -8.04
C ALA A 403 -13.62 -17.93 -8.68
N PRO A 404 -13.95 -16.87 -7.91
CA PRO A 404 -13.87 -15.50 -8.38
C PRO A 404 -12.41 -15.04 -8.50
N GLU A 405 -12.13 -14.17 -9.47
CA GLU A 405 -10.83 -13.50 -9.55
C GLU A 405 -10.63 -12.55 -8.36
N GLY A 406 -9.40 -12.51 -7.82
CA GLY A 406 -9.02 -11.63 -6.72
C GLY A 406 -8.25 -12.33 -5.62
N ASP A 407 -8.27 -11.74 -4.42
CA ASP A 407 -7.45 -12.19 -3.30
C ASP A 407 -8.03 -13.47 -2.67
N LEU A 408 -7.21 -14.53 -2.56
CA LEU A 408 -7.49 -15.67 -1.69
C LEU A 408 -7.13 -15.27 -0.26
N THR A 409 -8.15 -15.05 0.56
CA THR A 409 -7.98 -14.63 1.96
C THR A 409 -8.31 -15.77 2.91
N VAL A 410 -7.39 -16.09 3.81
CA VAL A 410 -7.61 -17.03 4.92
C VAL A 410 -7.98 -16.28 6.19
N LYS A 411 -8.94 -16.81 6.92
CA LYS A 411 -9.27 -16.34 8.28
C LYS A 411 -8.55 -17.19 9.30
N VAL A 412 -7.92 -16.53 10.26
CA VAL A 412 -7.26 -17.17 11.39
C VAL A 412 -8.09 -16.89 12.64
N TYR A 413 -8.45 -17.93 13.38
CA TYR A 413 -9.14 -17.79 14.67
C TYR A 413 -8.85 -18.99 15.58
N GLY A 414 -9.28 -18.92 16.84
CA GLY A 414 -9.31 -20.10 17.68
C GLY A 414 -9.31 -19.78 19.17
N SER A 415 -9.39 -20.83 19.99
CA SER A 415 -9.37 -20.65 21.45
C SER A 415 -8.03 -20.13 21.96
N ALA A 416 -6.94 -20.25 21.18
CA ALA A 416 -5.62 -19.72 21.50
C ALA A 416 -5.61 -18.18 21.62
N GLY A 417 -6.55 -17.48 20.98
CA GLY A 417 -6.60 -16.02 20.96
C GLY A 417 -5.91 -15.39 19.74
N VAL A 418 -5.43 -16.21 18.80
CA VAL A 418 -5.00 -15.75 17.48
C VAL A 418 -6.24 -15.39 16.68
N GLU A 419 -6.33 -14.16 16.13
CA GLU A 419 -7.45 -13.72 15.28
C GLU A 419 -6.94 -12.77 14.18
N GLY A 420 -7.38 -12.96 12.93
CA GLY A 420 -7.08 -12.05 11.83
C GLY A 420 -7.40 -12.65 10.45
N GLU A 421 -7.07 -11.90 9.40
CA GLU A 421 -7.22 -12.33 8.00
C GLU A 421 -5.92 -12.05 7.24
N LEU A 422 -5.50 -12.97 6.37
CA LEU A 422 -4.30 -12.85 5.54
C LEU A 422 -4.62 -13.17 4.08
N VAL A 423 -4.08 -12.39 3.14
CA VAL A 423 -4.12 -12.74 1.71
C VAL A 423 -2.95 -13.69 1.43
N ILE A 424 -3.25 -14.89 0.95
CA ILE A 424 -2.25 -15.97 0.82
C ILE A 424 -1.95 -16.39 -0.63
N ALA A 425 -2.80 -15.97 -1.57
CA ALA A 425 -2.60 -16.11 -3.01
C ALA A 425 -3.51 -15.13 -3.75
N LYS A 426 -3.33 -14.99 -5.06
CA LYS A 426 -4.24 -14.25 -5.93
C LYS A 426 -4.81 -15.17 -7.01
N ILE A 427 -6.13 -15.24 -7.10
CA ILE A 427 -6.84 -16.09 -8.05
C ILE A 427 -7.01 -15.37 -9.39
N VAL A 428 -6.63 -16.06 -10.47
CA VAL A 428 -6.83 -15.65 -11.87
C VAL A 428 -7.65 -16.69 -12.61
N LYS A 429 -8.40 -16.27 -13.64
CA LYS A 429 -9.05 -17.22 -14.56
C LYS A 429 -8.00 -17.88 -15.47
N PRO A 430 -8.20 -19.11 -15.96
CA PRO A 430 -7.26 -19.78 -16.86
C PRO A 430 -7.04 -19.04 -18.18
N PHE A 431 -8.07 -18.35 -18.69
CA PHE A 431 -7.98 -17.59 -19.93
C PHE A 431 -8.93 -16.40 -19.97
N GLU A 432 -8.55 -15.39 -20.76
CA GLU A 432 -9.42 -14.29 -21.18
C GLU A 432 -9.91 -14.50 -22.61
N VAL A 433 -11.14 -14.09 -22.91
CA VAL A 433 -11.69 -14.15 -24.27
C VAL A 433 -12.10 -12.77 -24.76
N THR A 434 -11.60 -12.38 -25.93
CA THR A 434 -11.99 -11.18 -26.64
C THR A 434 -12.49 -11.53 -28.04
N ALA A 435 -13.34 -10.67 -28.60
CA ALA A 435 -13.85 -10.86 -29.95
C ALA A 435 -14.10 -9.52 -30.65
N GLU A 436 -13.91 -9.52 -31.96
CA GLU A 436 -14.44 -8.48 -32.83
C GLU A 436 -15.98 -8.59 -32.91
N LYS A 437 -16.67 -7.44 -33.03
CA LYS A 437 -18.13 -7.36 -32.88
C LYS A 437 -18.79 -6.83 -34.15
N PRO A 438 -18.87 -7.60 -35.25
CA PRO A 438 -19.59 -7.20 -36.45
C PRO A 438 -21.10 -7.23 -36.27
N GLU A 439 -21.81 -6.53 -37.15
CA GLU A 439 -23.26 -6.68 -37.31
C GLU A 439 -23.55 -7.86 -38.25
N VAL A 440 -24.53 -8.71 -37.89
CA VAL A 440 -24.97 -9.85 -38.71
C VAL A 440 -26.48 -9.85 -38.91
N ILE A 441 -26.93 -10.32 -40.05
CA ILE A 441 -28.32 -10.18 -40.49
C ILE A 441 -29.13 -11.42 -40.11
N ILE A 442 -30.26 -11.22 -39.44
CA ILE A 442 -31.19 -12.31 -39.09
C ILE A 442 -31.65 -13.11 -40.32
N GLY A 443 -31.61 -14.44 -40.23
CA GLY A 443 -32.14 -15.33 -41.27
C GLY A 443 -31.28 -15.49 -42.51
N VAL A 444 -30.03 -15.03 -42.44
CA VAL A 444 -29.01 -15.15 -43.49
C VAL A 444 -28.04 -16.25 -43.08
N GLN A 445 -27.78 -17.15 -44.03
CA GLN A 445 -26.82 -18.25 -43.89
C GLN A 445 -25.43 -17.76 -44.29
N ASN A 446 -24.39 -18.47 -43.86
CA ASN A 446 -23.05 -18.29 -44.40
C ASN A 446 -22.51 -16.85 -44.16
N GLN A 447 -22.70 -16.32 -42.96
CA GLN A 447 -22.22 -14.98 -42.58
C GLN A 447 -20.87 -15.08 -41.88
N GLN A 448 -20.00 -14.09 -42.11
CA GLN A 448 -18.69 -14.03 -41.47
C GLN A 448 -18.79 -13.35 -40.10
N LEU A 449 -18.29 -13.99 -39.04
CA LEU A 449 -18.01 -13.34 -37.74
C LEU A 449 -16.64 -12.66 -37.75
N GLY A 450 -16.47 -11.81 -36.75
CA GLY A 450 -15.17 -11.26 -36.40
C GLY A 450 -14.30 -12.32 -35.71
N GLU A 451 -13.00 -12.01 -35.64
CA GLU A 451 -12.02 -12.85 -34.96
C GLU A 451 -12.35 -13.00 -33.46
N ILE A 452 -12.16 -14.22 -32.93
CA ILE A 452 -12.18 -14.50 -31.48
C ILE A 452 -10.74 -14.77 -31.05
N THR A 453 -10.30 -14.14 -29.97
CA THR A 453 -8.98 -14.35 -29.37
C THR A 453 -9.16 -14.90 -27.96
N ILE A 454 -8.51 -16.02 -27.68
CA ILE A 454 -8.41 -16.64 -26.35
C ILE A 454 -6.97 -16.46 -25.89
N THR A 455 -6.77 -15.84 -24.73
CA THR A 455 -5.46 -15.55 -24.17
C THR A 455 -5.33 -16.26 -22.85
N GLU A 456 -4.35 -17.15 -22.75
CA GLU A 456 -3.96 -17.76 -21.49
C GLU A 456 -3.45 -16.67 -20.52
N THR A 457 -3.89 -16.70 -19.27
CA THR A 457 -3.52 -15.64 -18.30
C THR A 457 -2.12 -15.84 -17.73
N LYS A 458 -1.66 -17.08 -17.69
CA LYS A 458 -0.35 -17.54 -17.21
C LYS A 458 0.06 -18.74 -18.06
N ASP A 459 1.36 -18.99 -18.22
CA ASP A 459 1.82 -20.24 -18.81
C ASP A 459 1.33 -21.45 -17.98
N GLY A 460 0.90 -22.51 -18.65
CA GLY A 460 0.34 -23.72 -18.06
C GLY A 460 -1.03 -23.53 -17.40
N ALA A 461 -1.73 -22.42 -17.63
CA ALA A 461 -3.08 -22.21 -17.09
C ALA A 461 -4.16 -23.04 -17.82
N ILE A 462 -3.86 -23.54 -19.03
CA ILE A 462 -4.67 -24.54 -19.72
C ILE A 462 -3.86 -25.82 -19.88
N ASP A 463 -4.22 -26.86 -19.13
CA ASP A 463 -3.49 -28.14 -19.14
C ASP A 463 -3.55 -28.88 -20.48
N GLU A 464 -2.57 -29.76 -20.70
CA GLU A 464 -2.60 -30.75 -21.75
C GLU A 464 -3.84 -31.66 -21.65
N ASP A 465 -4.29 -32.17 -22.79
CA ASP A 465 -5.46 -33.02 -22.95
C ASP A 465 -6.84 -32.38 -22.69
N LYS A 466 -6.90 -31.09 -22.32
CA LYS A 466 -8.15 -30.34 -22.15
C LYS A 466 -8.72 -29.89 -23.49
N TRP A 467 -10.04 -29.81 -23.57
CA TRP A 467 -10.77 -29.24 -24.70
C TRP A 467 -11.21 -27.82 -24.39
N VAL A 468 -10.98 -26.92 -25.34
CA VAL A 468 -11.57 -25.58 -25.36
C VAL A 468 -12.81 -25.64 -26.26
N VAL A 469 -13.96 -25.30 -25.70
CA VAL A 469 -15.26 -25.43 -26.37
C VAL A 469 -15.93 -24.07 -26.48
N ILE A 470 -16.25 -23.63 -27.69
CA ILE A 470 -17.04 -22.42 -27.95
C ILE A 470 -18.46 -22.82 -28.32
N LYS A 471 -19.41 -22.33 -27.54
CA LYS A 471 -20.84 -22.60 -27.70
C LYS A 471 -21.57 -21.34 -28.12
N ALA A 472 -22.13 -21.39 -29.32
CA ALA A 472 -23.04 -20.38 -29.81
C ALA A 472 -24.43 -20.51 -29.13
N PRO A 473 -25.21 -19.42 -29.00
CA PRO A 473 -26.57 -19.49 -28.48
C PRO A 473 -27.51 -20.18 -29.47
N TYR A 474 -28.72 -20.53 -29.03
CA TYR A 474 -29.71 -21.18 -29.89
C TYR A 474 -30.03 -20.34 -31.13
N GLY A 475 -30.09 -20.99 -32.30
CA GLY A 475 -30.39 -20.37 -33.59
C GLY A 475 -29.15 -19.88 -34.35
N PHE A 476 -27.95 -20.11 -33.79
CA PHE A 476 -26.66 -19.92 -34.44
C PHE A 476 -26.00 -21.27 -34.65
N ASN A 477 -25.48 -21.53 -35.85
CA ASN A 477 -24.73 -22.75 -36.13
C ASN A 477 -23.45 -22.40 -36.87
N PHE A 478 -22.31 -22.89 -36.40
CA PHE A 478 -21.05 -22.81 -37.12
C PHE A 478 -21.12 -23.67 -38.39
N THR A 479 -20.33 -23.28 -39.39
CA THR A 479 -20.07 -24.07 -40.60
C THR A 479 -18.67 -24.68 -40.54
N ASP A 480 -18.34 -25.56 -41.48
CA ASP A 480 -17.02 -26.20 -41.57
C ASP A 480 -15.89 -25.25 -42.07
N ASP A 481 -16.15 -23.94 -42.21
CA ASP A 481 -15.17 -22.93 -42.61
C ASP A 481 -14.79 -22.06 -41.40
N TYR A 482 -13.60 -22.32 -40.86
CA TYR A 482 -12.96 -21.61 -39.75
C TYR A 482 -11.46 -21.98 -39.72
N ASP A 483 -10.65 -21.15 -39.07
CA ASP A 483 -9.24 -21.43 -38.79
C ASP A 483 -8.97 -21.23 -37.29
N VAL A 484 -8.31 -22.19 -36.64
CA VAL A 484 -7.80 -22.08 -35.26
C VAL A 484 -6.28 -22.10 -35.30
N GLU A 485 -5.63 -21.07 -34.74
CA GLU A 485 -4.17 -20.97 -34.72
C GLU A 485 -3.64 -20.42 -33.38
N VAL A 486 -2.56 -20.99 -32.89
CA VAL A 486 -1.75 -20.39 -31.81
C VAL A 486 -0.82 -19.36 -32.46
N VAL A 487 -0.99 -18.08 -32.09
CA VAL A 487 -0.27 -16.95 -32.72
C VAL A 487 0.84 -16.36 -31.84
N GLU A 488 0.77 -16.58 -30.54
CA GLU A 488 1.80 -16.25 -29.55
C GLU A 488 1.87 -17.37 -28.51
N GLY A 489 3.03 -17.54 -27.87
CA GLY A 489 3.30 -18.64 -26.94
C GLY A 489 3.75 -19.93 -27.61
N ASP A 490 3.65 -21.03 -26.87
CA ASP A 490 4.17 -22.35 -27.24
C ASP A 490 3.24 -23.53 -27.00
N MET A 491 1.96 -23.27 -26.73
CA MET A 491 0.91 -24.30 -26.70
C MET A 491 0.77 -25.01 -28.05
N ASP A 492 0.53 -26.32 -28.00
CA ASP A 492 0.22 -27.15 -29.15
C ASP A 492 -1.27 -27.53 -29.15
N ILE A 493 -1.97 -27.29 -30.26
CA ILE A 493 -3.40 -27.61 -30.45
C ILE A 493 -3.62 -28.57 -31.62
N ASP A 494 -4.64 -29.42 -31.52
CA ASP A 494 -5.08 -30.35 -32.60
C ASP A 494 -6.58 -30.70 -32.42
N ASP A 495 -7.07 -31.61 -33.26
CA ASP A 495 -8.41 -32.20 -33.19
C ASP A 495 -9.56 -31.16 -33.15
N ASP A 496 -9.43 -30.08 -33.92
CA ASP A 496 -10.50 -29.09 -34.09
C ASP A 496 -11.67 -29.64 -34.91
N ASP A 497 -12.90 -29.44 -34.42
CA ASP A 497 -14.11 -29.92 -35.06
C ASP A 497 -15.34 -29.05 -34.71
N VAL A 498 -16.37 -29.13 -35.55
CA VAL A 498 -17.60 -28.35 -35.46
C VAL A 498 -18.83 -29.24 -35.53
N ASP A 499 -19.78 -29.03 -34.62
CA ASP A 499 -21.11 -29.65 -34.71
C ASP A 499 -22.19 -28.68 -34.27
N GLY A 500 -22.98 -28.22 -35.24
CA GLY A 500 -24.10 -27.31 -35.03
C GLY A 500 -23.66 -26.02 -34.32
N ARG A 501 -23.98 -25.90 -33.04
CA ARG A 501 -23.70 -24.71 -32.22
C ARG A 501 -22.35 -24.76 -31.49
N TYR A 502 -21.58 -25.81 -31.67
CA TYR A 502 -20.33 -26.05 -30.96
C TYR A 502 -19.16 -26.03 -31.94
N LEU A 503 -18.10 -25.29 -31.58
CA LEU A 503 -16.77 -25.40 -32.15
C LEU A 503 -15.83 -25.76 -31.01
N ALA A 504 -14.98 -26.76 -31.18
CA ALA A 504 -14.03 -27.15 -30.16
C ALA A 504 -12.67 -27.51 -30.76
N PHE A 505 -11.63 -27.36 -29.96
CA PHE A 505 -10.29 -27.85 -30.27
C PHE A 505 -9.63 -28.40 -29.01
N LYS A 506 -8.66 -29.29 -29.18
CA LYS A 506 -7.95 -29.94 -28.08
C LYS A 506 -6.57 -29.33 -27.88
N VAL A 507 -6.21 -29.07 -26.63
CA VAL A 507 -4.83 -28.78 -26.24
C VAL A 507 -4.07 -30.10 -26.14
N THR A 508 -3.03 -30.25 -26.95
CA THR A 508 -2.21 -31.47 -27.05
C THR A 508 -0.83 -31.32 -26.43
N GLY A 509 -0.41 -30.08 -26.15
CA GLY A 509 0.70 -29.72 -25.30
C GLY A 509 0.39 -28.37 -24.65
N ASP A 510 0.52 -28.32 -23.33
CA ASP A 510 0.40 -27.11 -22.52
C ASP A 510 1.51 -26.09 -22.85
N SER A 511 1.33 -24.84 -22.44
CA SER A 511 2.39 -23.83 -22.55
C SER A 511 3.34 -23.98 -21.35
N ASP A 512 4.62 -24.20 -21.61
CA ASP A 512 5.60 -24.50 -20.56
C ASP A 512 6.57 -23.33 -20.28
N ARG A 513 6.47 -22.25 -21.06
CA ARG A 513 7.38 -21.08 -20.94
C ARG A 513 6.69 -19.75 -21.08
N ASP A 514 5.73 -19.63 -22.00
CA ASP A 514 5.12 -18.37 -22.38
C ASP A 514 3.61 -18.58 -22.54
N ALA A 515 2.79 -17.83 -21.78
CA ALA A 515 1.34 -17.85 -21.91
C ALA A 515 0.90 -17.70 -23.39
N SER A 516 0.01 -18.57 -23.84
CA SER A 516 -0.33 -18.68 -25.26
C SER A 516 -1.55 -17.86 -25.67
N VAL A 517 -1.57 -17.44 -26.94
CA VAL A 517 -2.70 -16.71 -27.55
C VAL A 517 -3.21 -17.52 -28.73
N ILE A 518 -4.46 -17.97 -28.62
CA ILE A 518 -5.19 -18.68 -29.68
C ILE A 518 -6.09 -17.68 -30.40
N LYS A 519 -6.04 -17.71 -31.74
CA LYS A 519 -6.94 -16.97 -32.60
C LYS A 519 -7.83 -17.90 -33.40
N ILE A 520 -9.10 -17.54 -33.46
CA ILE A 520 -10.11 -18.21 -34.26
C ILE A 520 -10.60 -17.20 -35.28
N SER A 521 -10.32 -17.49 -36.55
CA SER A 521 -10.58 -16.59 -37.67
C SER A 521 -11.37 -17.29 -38.77
N ASN A 522 -11.77 -16.53 -39.80
CA ASN A 522 -12.59 -17.02 -40.92
C ASN A 522 -13.88 -17.73 -40.51
N ILE A 523 -14.41 -17.40 -39.32
CA ILE A 523 -15.59 -18.04 -38.75
C ILE A 523 -16.82 -17.73 -39.62
N GLU A 524 -17.37 -18.75 -40.28
CA GLU A 524 -18.64 -18.66 -41.01
C GLU A 524 -19.77 -19.38 -40.25
N PHE A 525 -20.94 -18.74 -40.15
CA PHE A 525 -22.07 -19.25 -39.37
C PHE A 525 -23.44 -18.91 -39.97
N ASP A 526 -24.41 -19.76 -39.67
CA ASP A 526 -25.82 -19.65 -40.04
C ASP A 526 -26.65 -19.00 -38.94
N VAL A 527 -27.46 -18.00 -39.29
CA VAL A 527 -28.39 -17.33 -38.36
C VAL A 527 -29.84 -17.68 -38.70
N ASP A 528 -30.55 -18.34 -37.78
CA ASP A 528 -31.98 -18.63 -37.93
C ASP A 528 -32.82 -17.35 -37.88
N ARG A 529 -33.95 -17.36 -38.58
CA ARG A 529 -34.99 -16.33 -38.57
C ARG A 529 -35.71 -16.18 -37.24
N THR A 530 -35.49 -17.10 -36.30
CA THR A 530 -36.09 -17.11 -34.98
C THR A 530 -35.26 -16.38 -33.92
N VAL A 531 -34.00 -16.04 -34.24
CA VAL A 531 -33.06 -15.36 -33.36
C VAL A 531 -33.52 -13.91 -33.10
N PRO A 532 -33.50 -13.42 -31.84
CA PRO A 532 -33.80 -12.02 -31.54
C PRO A 532 -32.68 -11.07 -32.00
N VAL A 533 -33.05 -9.82 -32.27
CA VAL A 533 -32.11 -8.71 -32.54
C VAL A 533 -31.39 -8.34 -31.24
N GLY A 534 -30.07 -8.09 -31.32
CA GLY A 534 -29.22 -7.73 -30.17
C GLY A 534 -27.92 -8.51 -30.10
N ASP A 535 -27.22 -8.38 -28.98
CA ASP A 535 -25.90 -8.98 -28.76
C ASP A 535 -25.91 -10.50 -28.91
N ILE A 536 -24.87 -11.01 -29.57
CA ILE A 536 -24.56 -12.43 -29.69
C ILE A 536 -23.49 -12.73 -28.64
N THR A 537 -23.86 -13.49 -27.62
CA THR A 537 -22.91 -13.94 -26.58
C THR A 537 -22.59 -15.41 -26.78
N PHE A 538 -21.31 -15.71 -26.91
CA PHE A 538 -20.80 -17.08 -26.89
C PHE A 538 -20.29 -17.41 -25.48
N GLU A 539 -20.45 -18.67 -25.10
CA GLU A 539 -19.87 -19.24 -23.90
C GLU A 539 -18.64 -20.06 -24.32
N VAL A 540 -17.50 -19.84 -23.67
CA VAL A 540 -16.26 -20.57 -23.89
C VAL A 540 -15.93 -21.38 -22.64
N PHE A 541 -15.70 -22.67 -22.80
CA PHE A 541 -15.52 -23.63 -21.71
C PHE A 541 -14.18 -24.36 -21.80
N LEU A 542 -13.64 -24.70 -20.62
CA LEU A 542 -12.62 -25.73 -20.45
C LEU A 542 -13.24 -27.00 -19.86
N THR A 543 -12.90 -28.16 -20.39
CA THR A 543 -13.43 -29.46 -19.91
C THR A 543 -12.62 -30.01 -18.73
N LYS A 544 -13.28 -30.55 -17.70
CA LYS A 544 -12.63 -31.22 -16.55
C LYS A 544 -11.82 -32.48 -16.92
N THR A 545 -12.21 -33.20 -17.96
CA THR A 545 -11.64 -34.51 -18.33
C THR A 545 -11.15 -34.52 -19.77
N ASP A 546 -10.18 -35.40 -20.03
CA ASP A 546 -9.68 -35.84 -21.35
C ASP A 546 -10.75 -36.44 -22.29
N LYS A 547 -11.95 -36.73 -21.78
CA LYS A 547 -13.01 -37.46 -22.50
C LYS A 547 -14.09 -36.54 -23.05
N VAL A 548 -13.83 -36.04 -24.25
CA VAL A 548 -14.88 -35.77 -25.23
C VAL A 548 -14.74 -36.80 -26.35
N ALA A 549 -15.70 -37.70 -26.51
CA ALA A 549 -15.61 -38.82 -27.46
C ALA A 549 -15.91 -38.39 -28.92
N SER A 550 -16.58 -37.25 -29.11
CA SER A 550 -16.93 -36.62 -30.39
C SER A 550 -17.59 -35.26 -30.10
N VAL A 551 -17.43 -34.26 -30.98
CA VAL A 551 -18.12 -32.95 -30.87
C VAL A 551 -19.65 -33.12 -30.90
N SER A 552 -20.14 -34.19 -31.54
CA SER A 552 -21.56 -34.55 -31.55
C SER A 552 -22.16 -35.00 -30.22
N ASP A 553 -21.30 -35.30 -29.24
CA ASP A 553 -21.73 -35.69 -27.90
C ASP A 553 -21.75 -34.48 -26.95
N PHE A 554 -21.48 -33.25 -27.40
CA PHE A 554 -21.45 -32.09 -26.51
C PHE A 554 -22.79 -31.87 -25.79
N ASP A 555 -23.96 -32.01 -26.44
CA ASP A 555 -25.25 -31.88 -25.73
C ASP A 555 -25.43 -32.90 -24.58
N ASP A 556 -24.76 -34.06 -24.63
CA ASP A 556 -24.75 -35.08 -23.56
C ASP A 556 -23.54 -34.95 -22.60
N ALA A 557 -22.43 -34.34 -23.05
CA ALA A 557 -21.21 -34.08 -22.25
C ALA A 557 -21.28 -32.77 -21.45
N ILE A 558 -22.16 -31.84 -21.85
CA ILE A 558 -22.47 -30.59 -21.14
C ILE A 558 -23.39 -30.84 -19.92
N ASP A 559 -24.00 -32.03 -19.79
CA ASP A 559 -24.92 -32.37 -18.69
C ASP A 559 -24.13 -32.85 -17.45
N ASP A 560 -24.35 -32.22 -16.29
CA ASP A 560 -23.74 -32.47 -14.95
C ASP A 560 -22.21 -32.21 -14.81
N ASP A 561 -21.83 -30.97 -14.51
CA ASP A 561 -20.62 -30.63 -13.72
C ASP A 561 -19.22 -30.88 -14.32
N ASN A 562 -19.08 -31.10 -15.65
CA ASN A 562 -17.81 -31.43 -16.31
C ASN A 562 -16.98 -30.24 -16.85
N TYR A 563 -17.19 -29.00 -16.38
CA TYR A 563 -16.43 -27.81 -16.84
C TYR A 563 -15.62 -27.15 -15.74
N GLU A 564 -14.40 -26.72 -16.08
CA GLU A 564 -13.47 -26.03 -15.17
C GLU A 564 -13.58 -24.51 -15.22
N ASP A 565 -14.09 -23.94 -16.30
CA ASP A 565 -14.34 -22.51 -16.34
C ASP A 565 -15.31 -22.12 -17.46
N VAL A 566 -15.91 -20.94 -17.33
CA VAL A 566 -16.82 -20.37 -18.33
C VAL A 566 -16.54 -18.89 -18.55
N ALA A 567 -16.03 -18.55 -19.74
CA ALA A 567 -15.96 -17.16 -20.19
C ALA A 567 -17.14 -16.81 -21.10
N ASN A 568 -17.74 -15.65 -20.90
CA ASN A 568 -18.79 -15.13 -21.77
C ASN A 568 -18.24 -14.00 -22.64
N VAL A 569 -18.33 -14.14 -23.97
CA VAL A 569 -17.83 -13.13 -24.91
C VAL A 569 -18.92 -12.68 -25.87
N VAL A 570 -19.08 -11.36 -26.02
CA VAL A 570 -19.96 -10.79 -27.05
C VAL A 570 -19.20 -10.77 -28.37
N VAL A 571 -19.67 -11.54 -29.35
CA VAL A 571 -19.00 -11.77 -30.65
C VAL A 571 -19.64 -11.02 -31.81
N GLY A 572 -20.71 -10.26 -31.58
CA GLY A 572 -21.41 -9.50 -32.61
C GLY A 572 -22.79 -9.04 -32.19
N GLU A 573 -23.50 -8.38 -33.11
CA GLU A 573 -24.88 -7.93 -32.91
C GLU A 573 -25.76 -8.40 -34.08
N VAL A 574 -26.88 -9.06 -33.77
CA VAL A 574 -27.90 -9.39 -34.77
C VAL A 574 -28.71 -8.15 -35.10
N VAL A 575 -28.74 -7.78 -36.37
CA VAL A 575 -29.53 -6.67 -36.92
C VAL A 575 -30.61 -7.17 -37.89
N THR A 576 -31.65 -6.36 -38.05
CA THR A 576 -32.61 -6.56 -39.15
C THR A 576 -32.04 -5.98 -40.44
N PRO A 577 -32.19 -6.64 -41.61
CA PRO A 577 -31.69 -6.09 -42.86
C PRO A 577 -32.33 -4.72 -43.14
N ALA A 578 -31.51 -3.72 -43.45
CA ALA A 578 -31.98 -2.40 -43.82
C ALA A 578 -32.90 -2.49 -45.07
N PRO A 579 -34.01 -1.73 -45.14
CA PRO A 579 -34.98 -1.83 -46.24
C PRO A 579 -34.40 -1.63 -47.65
N ASP A 580 -33.25 -0.96 -47.76
CA ASP A 580 -32.70 -0.49 -49.04
C ASP A 580 -31.60 -1.40 -49.63
N GLU A 581 -31.17 -2.46 -48.94
CA GLU A 581 -30.22 -3.46 -49.45
C GLU A 581 -30.82 -4.84 -49.72
N GLN A 582 -32.15 -4.93 -49.87
CA GLN A 582 -32.74 -6.12 -50.48
C GLN A 582 -32.45 -6.11 -51.99
N GLY A 583 -31.56 -7.00 -52.42
CA GLY A 583 -31.53 -7.45 -53.82
C GLY A 583 -32.95 -7.86 -54.21
N ASN A 584 -33.62 -7.04 -55.02
CA ASN A 584 -35.00 -7.29 -55.45
C ASN A 584 -35.08 -8.67 -56.12
N SER A 585 -35.67 -9.64 -55.43
CA SER A 585 -35.89 -11.00 -55.90
C SER A 585 -37.38 -11.23 -56.15
N ALA A 586 -37.73 -11.66 -57.36
CA ALA A 586 -39.11 -11.92 -57.73
C ALA A 586 -39.31 -13.28 -58.40
N LEU A 587 -40.30 -14.04 -57.93
CA LEU A 587 -40.64 -15.36 -58.46
C LEU A 587 -42.01 -15.36 -59.13
N PHE A 588 -42.04 -15.71 -60.41
CA PHE A 588 -43.25 -15.85 -61.22
C PHE A 588 -43.46 -17.30 -61.64
N THR A 589 -44.38 -18.00 -60.97
CA THR A 589 -44.70 -19.41 -61.28
C THR A 589 -45.69 -19.53 -62.44
N ILE A 590 -45.37 -20.39 -63.41
CA ILE A 590 -46.24 -20.66 -64.57
C ILE A 590 -47.61 -21.18 -64.11
N GLY A 591 -48.68 -20.57 -64.60
CA GLY A 591 -50.06 -20.95 -64.29
C GLY A 591 -50.58 -20.47 -62.92
N SER A 592 -49.77 -19.78 -62.12
CA SER A 592 -50.18 -19.17 -60.84
C SER A 592 -50.69 -17.75 -61.06
N SER A 593 -51.65 -17.30 -60.25
CA SER A 593 -52.03 -15.88 -60.11
C SER A 593 -51.39 -15.23 -58.87
N ILE A 594 -50.47 -15.92 -58.21
CA ILE A 594 -49.65 -15.43 -57.11
C ILE A 594 -48.19 -15.39 -57.56
N TYR A 595 -47.51 -14.28 -57.29
CA TYR A 595 -46.06 -14.11 -57.49
C TYR A 595 -45.43 -13.63 -56.18
N ASN A 596 -44.15 -13.92 -55.96
CA ASN A 596 -43.45 -13.46 -54.76
C ASN A 596 -42.51 -12.31 -55.11
N VAL A 597 -42.44 -11.30 -54.26
CA VAL A 597 -41.43 -10.23 -54.30
C VAL A 597 -40.78 -10.18 -52.93
N ASN A 598 -39.48 -10.42 -52.86
CA ASN A 598 -38.68 -10.49 -51.64
C ASN A 598 -39.35 -11.37 -50.57
N GLY A 599 -39.79 -12.57 -50.99
CA GLY A 599 -40.49 -13.54 -50.11
C GLY A 599 -41.96 -13.23 -49.80
N THR A 600 -42.49 -12.07 -50.21
CA THR A 600 -43.89 -11.70 -49.97
C THR A 600 -44.79 -12.07 -51.15
N ALA A 601 -45.82 -12.86 -50.90
CA ALA A 601 -46.82 -13.24 -51.89
C ALA A 601 -47.71 -12.05 -52.29
N LYS A 602 -47.82 -11.81 -53.59
CA LYS A 602 -48.66 -10.78 -54.23
C LYS A 602 -49.55 -11.41 -55.28
N ALA A 603 -50.73 -10.84 -55.48
CA ALA A 603 -51.66 -11.32 -56.49
C ALA A 603 -51.46 -10.62 -57.84
N MET A 604 -51.62 -11.38 -58.92
CA MET A 604 -51.66 -10.91 -60.30
C MET A 604 -52.90 -11.46 -61.01
N ASP A 605 -53.49 -10.63 -61.87
CA ASP A 605 -54.74 -10.96 -62.57
C ASP A 605 -54.54 -11.65 -63.94
N ALA A 606 -53.29 -11.92 -64.31
CA ALA A 606 -52.92 -12.78 -65.43
C ALA A 606 -51.75 -13.68 -65.02
N ALA A 607 -51.89 -14.98 -65.27
CA ALA A 607 -50.85 -15.97 -64.95
C ALA A 607 -49.78 -16.04 -66.05
N PRO A 608 -48.49 -16.22 -65.70
CA PRO A 608 -47.45 -16.53 -66.68
C PRO A 608 -47.75 -17.85 -67.40
N TYR A 609 -47.40 -17.94 -68.68
CA TYR A 609 -47.60 -19.14 -69.51
C TYR A 609 -46.43 -19.40 -70.45
N VAL A 610 -46.33 -20.64 -70.95
CA VAL A 610 -45.31 -21.01 -71.93
C VAL A 610 -45.91 -20.98 -73.33
N LYS A 611 -45.21 -20.33 -74.26
CA LYS A 611 -45.54 -20.30 -75.69
C LYS A 611 -44.25 -20.32 -76.50
N ASP A 612 -44.19 -21.19 -77.51
CA ASP A 612 -43.04 -21.35 -78.42
C ASP A 612 -41.68 -21.46 -77.70
N GLY A 613 -41.67 -22.20 -76.57
CA GLY A 613 -40.47 -22.43 -75.76
C GLY A 613 -40.06 -21.27 -74.84
N ARG A 614 -40.86 -20.21 -74.73
CA ARG A 614 -40.59 -19.06 -73.84
C ARG A 614 -41.69 -18.88 -72.80
N THR A 615 -41.32 -18.45 -71.61
CA THR A 615 -42.26 -18.10 -70.54
C THR A 615 -42.66 -16.64 -70.67
N PHE A 616 -43.92 -16.38 -70.99
CA PHE A 616 -44.52 -15.05 -71.06
C PHE A 616 -45.07 -14.67 -69.69
N THR A 617 -44.65 -13.51 -69.19
CA THR A 617 -45.05 -12.97 -67.88
C THR A 617 -45.73 -11.62 -68.09
N PRO A 618 -46.73 -11.21 -67.27
CA PRO A 618 -47.35 -9.92 -67.45
C PRO A 618 -46.36 -8.80 -67.09
N VAL A 619 -46.06 -7.93 -68.06
CA VAL A 619 -44.99 -6.91 -67.97
C VAL A 619 -45.18 -5.99 -66.78
N ARG A 620 -46.43 -5.65 -66.43
CA ARG A 620 -46.75 -4.79 -65.30
C ARG A 620 -46.21 -5.34 -63.98
N TYR A 621 -46.43 -6.63 -63.71
CA TYR A 621 -46.02 -7.22 -62.43
C TYR A 621 -44.50 -7.43 -62.36
N VAL A 622 -43.85 -7.69 -63.51
CA VAL A 622 -42.38 -7.67 -63.58
C VAL A 622 -41.84 -6.30 -63.21
N ALA A 623 -42.42 -5.24 -63.77
CA ALA A 623 -42.03 -3.86 -63.47
C ALA A 623 -42.29 -3.47 -62.02
N GLU A 624 -43.47 -3.79 -61.47
CA GLU A 624 -43.79 -3.58 -60.06
C GLU A 624 -42.82 -4.32 -59.13
N ALA A 625 -42.44 -5.56 -59.48
CA ALA A 625 -41.52 -6.37 -58.70
C ALA A 625 -40.11 -5.79 -58.64
N ILE A 626 -39.66 -5.13 -59.71
CA ILE A 626 -38.37 -4.44 -59.74
C ILE A 626 -38.46 -2.96 -59.33
N GLY A 627 -39.64 -2.46 -58.95
CA GLY A 627 -39.86 -1.07 -58.54
C GLY A 627 -39.88 -0.04 -59.69
N ALA A 628 -40.22 -0.48 -60.92
CA ALA A 628 -40.41 0.40 -62.08
C ALA A 628 -41.88 0.84 -62.23
N ALA A 629 -42.10 2.10 -62.58
CA ALA A 629 -43.41 2.63 -62.96
C ALA A 629 -43.80 2.16 -64.36
N VAL A 630 -45.09 1.94 -64.60
CA VAL A 630 -45.62 1.45 -65.89
C VAL A 630 -46.70 2.38 -66.42
N ASP A 631 -46.51 2.86 -67.64
CA ASP A 631 -47.50 3.60 -68.40
C ASP A 631 -47.85 2.88 -69.71
N TYR A 632 -49.10 3.01 -70.15
CA TYR A 632 -49.57 2.40 -71.40
C TYR A 632 -50.37 3.40 -72.22
N ASP A 633 -49.85 3.75 -73.40
CA ASP A 633 -50.56 4.55 -74.40
C ASP A 633 -51.37 3.63 -75.32
N ALA A 634 -52.69 3.69 -75.18
CA ALA A 634 -53.62 2.89 -75.97
C ALA A 634 -53.70 3.31 -77.46
N ALA A 635 -53.39 4.56 -77.79
CA ALA A 635 -53.44 5.07 -79.16
C ALA A 635 -52.27 4.54 -79.99
N THR A 636 -51.07 4.49 -79.39
CA THR A 636 -49.85 3.99 -80.04
C THR A 636 -49.54 2.54 -79.71
N LYS A 637 -50.26 1.95 -78.74
CA LYS A 637 -50.02 0.60 -78.19
C LYS A 637 -48.62 0.45 -77.59
N THR A 638 -48.13 1.51 -76.96
CA THR A 638 -46.79 1.57 -76.36
C THR A 638 -46.88 1.36 -74.85
N VAL A 639 -46.04 0.49 -74.30
CA VAL A 639 -45.77 0.38 -72.87
C VAL A 639 -44.46 1.08 -72.57
N THR A 640 -44.48 1.99 -71.59
CA THR A 640 -43.30 2.71 -71.09
C THR A 640 -43.06 2.29 -69.65
N LEU A 641 -41.83 1.87 -69.35
CA LEU A 641 -41.37 1.45 -68.04
C LEU A 641 -40.28 2.43 -67.58
N THR A 642 -40.38 2.94 -66.36
CA THR A 642 -39.43 3.94 -65.85
C THR A 642 -38.98 3.57 -64.45
N LYS A 643 -37.66 3.53 -64.23
CA LYS A 643 -37.05 3.32 -62.92
C LYS A 643 -35.84 4.25 -62.77
N GLY A 644 -35.94 5.24 -61.88
CA GLY A 644 -34.93 6.29 -61.80
C GLY A 644 -34.80 7.02 -63.15
N ASP A 645 -33.58 7.07 -63.68
CA ASP A 645 -33.26 7.69 -64.98
C ASP A 645 -33.43 6.73 -66.17
N ASP A 646 -33.66 5.43 -65.92
CA ASP A 646 -33.80 4.43 -66.98
C ASP A 646 -35.24 4.37 -67.51
N VAL A 647 -35.36 4.40 -68.84
CA VAL A 647 -36.63 4.34 -69.58
C VAL A 647 -36.58 3.23 -70.63
N VAL A 648 -37.49 2.27 -70.48
CA VAL A 648 -37.67 1.15 -71.42
C VAL A 648 -39.03 1.26 -72.09
N THR A 649 -39.05 1.28 -73.42
CA THR A 649 -40.30 1.33 -74.21
C THR A 649 -40.43 0.14 -75.14
N LEU A 650 -41.64 -0.41 -75.22
CA LEU A 650 -41.99 -1.51 -76.12
C LEU A 650 -43.36 -1.25 -76.75
N VAL A 651 -43.51 -1.66 -78.01
CA VAL A 651 -44.76 -1.50 -78.78
C VAL A 651 -45.37 -2.86 -79.03
N LEU A 652 -46.66 -3.03 -78.73
CA LEU A 652 -47.35 -4.30 -78.94
C LEU A 652 -47.27 -4.77 -80.40
N GLY A 653 -46.88 -6.03 -80.60
CA GLY A 653 -46.68 -6.63 -81.93
C GLY A 653 -45.35 -6.27 -82.61
N SER A 654 -44.51 -5.42 -82.00
CA SER A 654 -43.14 -5.15 -82.45
C SER A 654 -42.13 -6.04 -81.72
N THR A 655 -41.08 -6.46 -82.41
CA THR A 655 -39.90 -7.13 -81.82
C THR A 655 -38.81 -6.13 -81.43
N THR A 656 -39.06 -4.83 -81.49
CA THR A 656 -38.12 -3.80 -81.07
C THR A 656 -38.42 -3.33 -79.65
N ILE A 657 -37.42 -3.35 -78.78
CA ILE A 657 -37.43 -2.73 -77.44
C ILE A 657 -36.44 -1.57 -77.45
N THR A 658 -36.80 -0.44 -76.84
CA THR A 658 -35.90 0.72 -76.76
C THR A 658 -35.54 0.98 -75.31
N VAL A 659 -34.25 0.93 -74.99
CA VAL A 659 -33.70 1.17 -73.65
C VAL A 659 -32.92 2.48 -73.71
N ASN A 660 -33.32 3.49 -72.93
CA ASN A 660 -32.67 4.80 -72.88
C ASN A 660 -32.46 5.44 -74.26
N GLY A 661 -33.46 5.32 -75.14
CA GLY A 661 -33.43 5.85 -76.50
C GLY A 661 -32.68 5.00 -77.53
N THR A 662 -32.04 3.89 -77.11
CA THR A 662 -31.34 2.95 -78.01
C THR A 662 -32.22 1.75 -78.31
N ALA A 663 -32.47 1.48 -79.60
CA ALA A 663 -33.29 0.35 -80.03
C ALA A 663 -32.48 -0.96 -80.07
N SER A 664 -33.07 -2.02 -79.51
CA SER A 664 -32.57 -3.40 -79.48
C SER A 664 -33.65 -4.36 -80.00
N GLN A 665 -33.22 -5.51 -80.53
CA GLN A 665 -34.13 -6.51 -81.11
C GLN A 665 -34.39 -7.66 -80.13
N MET A 666 -35.67 -7.94 -79.87
CA MET A 666 -36.16 -9.11 -79.17
C MET A 666 -36.44 -10.25 -80.15
N ASP A 667 -36.42 -11.47 -79.66
CA ASP A 667 -36.71 -12.67 -80.46
C ASP A 667 -38.22 -13.01 -80.56
N VAL A 668 -39.04 -12.37 -79.72
CA VAL A 668 -40.51 -12.41 -79.74
C VAL A 668 -41.09 -11.03 -79.50
N ALA A 669 -42.29 -10.78 -80.04
CA ALA A 669 -43.02 -9.54 -79.81
C ALA A 669 -43.87 -9.62 -78.54
N ALA A 670 -44.08 -8.48 -77.88
CA ALA A 670 -45.04 -8.38 -76.79
C ALA A 670 -46.47 -8.56 -77.33
N GLU A 671 -47.29 -9.35 -76.63
CA GLU A 671 -48.66 -9.66 -77.03
C GLU A 671 -49.68 -9.33 -75.94
N VAL A 672 -50.96 -9.27 -76.31
CA VAL A 672 -52.04 -9.08 -75.34
C VAL A 672 -52.73 -10.42 -75.09
N ASN A 673 -52.72 -10.86 -73.83
CA ASN A 673 -53.47 -12.02 -73.36
C ASN A 673 -54.32 -11.61 -72.16
N ASN A 674 -55.62 -11.94 -72.15
CA ASN A 674 -56.56 -11.59 -71.08
C ASN A 674 -56.52 -10.10 -70.65
N GLY A 675 -56.32 -9.18 -71.60
CA GLY A 675 -56.26 -7.74 -71.31
C GLY A 675 -54.97 -7.27 -70.63
N ARG A 676 -53.91 -8.09 -70.66
CA ARG A 676 -52.57 -7.76 -70.15
C ARG A 676 -51.51 -7.89 -71.23
N THR A 677 -50.53 -6.99 -71.21
CA THR A 677 -49.33 -7.10 -72.05
C THR A 677 -48.41 -8.17 -71.49
N MET A 678 -48.12 -9.19 -72.29
CA MET A 678 -47.32 -10.35 -71.96
C MET A 678 -46.04 -10.34 -72.79
N LEU A 679 -44.92 -10.57 -72.14
CA LEU A 679 -43.59 -10.69 -72.76
C LEU A 679 -42.69 -11.54 -71.85
N PRO A 680 -41.67 -12.25 -72.36
CA PRO A 680 -40.71 -12.89 -71.48
C PRO A 680 -40.06 -11.88 -70.52
N ALA A 681 -40.13 -12.18 -69.23
CA ALA A 681 -39.68 -11.28 -68.16
C ALA A 681 -38.23 -10.81 -68.36
N ARG A 682 -37.40 -11.67 -68.95
CA ARG A 682 -36.01 -11.40 -69.34
C ARG A 682 -35.82 -10.06 -70.05
N PHE A 683 -36.59 -9.80 -71.10
CA PHE A 683 -36.41 -8.58 -71.92
C PHE A 683 -36.67 -7.29 -71.14
N VAL A 684 -37.53 -7.35 -70.12
CA VAL A 684 -37.88 -6.20 -69.29
C VAL A 684 -36.90 -6.07 -68.14
N ALA A 685 -36.61 -7.17 -67.43
CA ALA A 685 -35.77 -7.14 -66.24
C ALA A 685 -34.29 -6.90 -66.59
N GLU A 686 -33.73 -7.56 -67.61
CA GLU A 686 -32.34 -7.34 -68.03
C GLU A 686 -32.10 -5.92 -68.56
N ALA A 687 -33.13 -5.29 -69.13
CA ALA A 687 -33.06 -3.89 -69.57
C ALA A 687 -32.84 -2.89 -68.40
N PHE A 688 -33.17 -3.30 -67.16
CA PHE A 688 -32.89 -2.57 -65.93
C PHE A 688 -31.73 -3.19 -65.11
N GLY A 689 -30.93 -4.06 -65.74
CA GLY A 689 -29.74 -4.66 -65.12
C GLY A 689 -30.01 -5.81 -64.15
N TYR A 690 -31.19 -6.46 -64.22
CA TYR A 690 -31.51 -7.64 -63.42
C TYR A 690 -31.11 -8.93 -64.13
N ASN A 691 -30.74 -9.95 -63.36
CA ASN A 691 -30.53 -11.31 -63.81
C ASN A 691 -31.86 -12.08 -63.87
N VAL A 692 -32.07 -12.91 -64.91
CA VAL A 692 -33.29 -13.72 -65.06
C VAL A 692 -32.96 -15.19 -65.30
N GLY A 693 -33.30 -16.01 -64.30
CA GLY A 693 -33.22 -17.47 -64.32
C GLY A 693 -34.58 -18.15 -64.52
N PHE A 694 -34.55 -19.44 -64.80
CA PHE A 694 -35.72 -20.31 -64.78
C PHE A 694 -35.41 -21.53 -63.92
N ASP A 695 -36.25 -21.77 -62.90
CA ASP A 695 -36.16 -22.96 -62.07
C ASP A 695 -37.13 -24.03 -62.61
N PRO A 696 -36.61 -25.14 -63.15
CA PRO A 696 -37.44 -26.23 -63.68
C PRO A 696 -38.19 -27.01 -62.59
N ALA A 697 -37.69 -27.06 -61.35
CA ALA A 697 -38.33 -27.79 -60.25
C ALA A 697 -39.62 -27.10 -59.81
N THR A 698 -39.57 -25.78 -59.66
CA THR A 698 -40.72 -24.96 -59.24
C THR A 698 -41.51 -24.36 -60.40
N LYS A 699 -41.05 -24.54 -61.65
CA LYS A 699 -41.62 -23.94 -62.88
C LYS A 699 -41.76 -22.43 -62.75
N ALA A 700 -40.77 -21.78 -62.15
CA ALA A 700 -40.77 -20.35 -61.86
C ALA A 700 -39.70 -19.61 -62.65
N VAL A 701 -40.06 -18.41 -63.11
CA VAL A 701 -39.08 -17.41 -63.55
C VAL A 701 -38.59 -16.67 -62.33
N VAL A 702 -37.27 -16.69 -62.11
CA VAL A 702 -36.59 -16.02 -60.99
C VAL A 702 -35.92 -14.76 -61.53
N ILE A 703 -36.24 -13.62 -60.95
CA ILE A 703 -35.59 -12.33 -61.24
C ILE A 703 -34.82 -11.95 -59.99
N SER A 704 -33.53 -11.66 -60.11
CA SER A 704 -32.68 -11.21 -58.99
C SER A 704 -31.77 -10.08 -59.46
N LYS A 705 -31.35 -9.22 -58.55
CA LYS A 705 -30.32 -8.21 -58.85
C LYS A 705 -28.97 -8.73 -58.42
#